data_AF-A0AAW8FPZ3-F1
#
_entry.id   AF-A0AAW8FPZ3-F1
#
_cell.length_a   1.000
_cell.length_b   1.000
_cell.length_c   1.000
_cell.angle_alpha   90.00
_cell.angle_beta   90.00
_cell.angle_gamma   90.00
#
_symmetry.space_group_name_H-M   'P 1'
#
loop_
_entity.id
_entity.type
_entity.pdbx_description
1 polymer ?
#
loop_
_entity_poly.entity_id
_entity_poly.type
_entity_poly.pdbx_seq_one_letter_code
_entity_poly.pdbx_strand_id
1 'polypeptide(L)'
;MSRTRWRLGLGATAFLVAAGLVPAPAHAEDVTDYAITVDPAARGAKIDDTMYGVFFEDINRAADGGLYAELVQNRSFEYSTADNSSYTPLTSWTVSGAGQVVNDDGRLGERNRNYLLLGAGSSVTNAGYNTGIHVDEGKKYDFSVWARAEAGTALAVSLQDADGALATARQVAVTKSGWAQYKATFTATGTSSDGRLTVASSAAAALDMVSLFPRDTYRGEPNGLRKDLAEKIAALHPGFVRFPGGCLVNTGSMEDYSTASGWQRKRSYQWKDTIGPVEQRATNANFWGYNQSYGLGYYEYFRLSEDIGAMPLPVVPALVTGCGQNKAVVDEALLKRHIQDTLDLIEFANGPASSTWGKVRAKMGHAKPFHLTHIEVGNEENLPNEFFARFKEFRAAIQAKYPDIQVISNSGPDDSGTTFDTAWQLNKDAKVDMVDEHYYNSPQWFLQNNDRYDSYDRSGPKVFLGEYASQGNTFMNALTEAAFMTGLERNADVVKLASYAPLFANEDYVQWRPDLIWFNNHASWNSANYEVQKLFMTNVGDRVVPSTATGTPSLLAPITGAVGLSTWATTAAYDDVRVTGADGSTLLTDDFSGDASQWTHTGGGSWSVQDGQYVQTDVNAENTMVSAGDPSWHDYDLTAKATKKAGKEGFLVAFGVKDTGNYYWWNIGGWNNTQSAVEQAVDGGKSTLISKAGSVETGRTYDIDVKVRGRQVTLYLDGQEWGSFTDDKPAEPFRQVVTHDKKTGDLIVKVVNAQNAAARTAIDLGGAKVASRARVTTLAAGPDAVNSETSTAVAPVKSTFDGVAGKFSYTFPANSVTFLRIRQR
;
A
#
# COMPACT_ATOMS: atom_id res chain seq x y z
N MET A 1 14.88 -70.66 -56.19
CA MET A 1 15.52 -72.00 -56.29
C MET A 1 16.04 -72.38 -54.91
N SER A 2 15.96 -73.65 -54.49
CA SER A 2 16.48 -74.21 -53.20
C SER A 2 15.95 -73.57 -51.90
N ARG A 3 15.34 -74.23 -50.89
CA ARG A 3 15.40 -75.61 -50.33
C ARG A 3 16.84 -76.07 -50.07
N THR A 4 17.28 -76.56 -48.91
CA THR A 4 16.60 -77.18 -47.75
C THR A 4 17.42 -76.84 -46.46
N ARG A 5 17.37 -77.47 -45.27
CA ARG A 5 16.86 -78.77 -44.77
C ARG A 5 16.32 -78.63 -43.33
N TRP A 6 16.44 -79.66 -42.49
CA TRP A 6 15.85 -79.74 -41.14
C TRP A 6 16.74 -80.60 -40.19
N ARG A 7 16.78 -80.20 -38.91
CA ARG A 7 16.73 -81.03 -37.66
C ARG A 7 17.88 -81.96 -37.19
N LEU A 8 18.00 -81.95 -35.85
CA LEU A 8 18.12 -83.08 -34.86
C LEU A 8 19.50 -83.51 -34.29
N GLY A 9 19.46 -83.86 -32.97
CA GLY A 9 20.54 -84.31 -32.08
C GLY A 9 20.78 -83.28 -30.94
N LEU A 10 20.27 -83.38 -29.70
CA LEU A 10 19.77 -84.46 -28.82
C LEU A 10 20.88 -85.29 -28.11
N GLY A 11 21.01 -85.12 -26.78
CA GLY A 11 22.03 -85.72 -25.89
C GLY A 11 22.60 -84.69 -24.89
N ALA A 12 21.84 -84.15 -23.93
CA ALA A 12 21.50 -84.75 -22.64
C ALA A 12 22.72 -85.08 -21.73
N THR A 13 22.89 -84.35 -20.62
CA THR A 13 22.95 -84.88 -19.22
C THR A 13 22.95 -83.72 -18.18
N ALA A 14 22.24 -83.94 -17.06
CA ALA A 14 22.08 -83.17 -15.81
C ALA A 14 23.14 -82.10 -15.42
N PHE A 15 22.79 -81.01 -14.72
CA PHE A 15 22.39 -81.04 -13.29
C PHE A 15 21.72 -79.74 -12.76
N LEU A 16 20.97 -79.91 -11.66
CA LEU A 16 20.58 -78.93 -10.63
C LEU A 16 19.78 -77.67 -11.00
N VAL A 17 18.54 -77.66 -10.49
CA VAL A 17 17.74 -76.45 -10.26
C VAL A 17 18.41 -75.62 -9.16
N ALA A 18 18.84 -74.41 -9.50
CA ALA A 18 19.10 -73.34 -8.54
C ALA A 18 18.14 -72.18 -8.85
N ALA A 19 17.29 -71.80 -7.89
CA ALA A 19 16.33 -70.73 -8.07
C ALA A 19 17.05 -69.37 -8.05
N GLY A 20 17.39 -68.85 -9.23
CA GLY A 20 17.81 -67.47 -9.39
C GLY A 20 16.62 -66.55 -9.18
N LEU A 21 16.54 -65.91 -8.00
CA LEU A 21 15.73 -64.72 -7.79
C LEU A 21 16.23 -63.64 -8.77
N VAL A 22 15.51 -63.48 -9.88
CA VAL A 22 15.61 -62.26 -10.69
C VAL A 22 14.96 -61.16 -9.85
N PRO A 23 15.70 -60.14 -9.37
CA PRO A 23 15.05 -59.00 -8.75
C PRO A 23 14.16 -58.36 -9.81
N ALA A 24 12.90 -58.13 -9.47
CA ALA A 24 12.05 -57.25 -10.27
C ALA A 24 12.79 -55.91 -10.44
N PRO A 25 12.65 -55.22 -11.58
CA PRO A 25 13.21 -53.88 -11.71
C PRO A 25 12.64 -53.05 -10.56
N ALA A 26 13.53 -52.56 -9.70
CA ALA A 26 13.12 -51.64 -8.65
C ALA A 26 12.41 -50.48 -9.35
N HIS A 27 11.17 -50.19 -8.94
CA HIS A 27 10.58 -48.91 -9.27
C HIS A 27 11.57 -47.87 -8.77
N ALA A 28 12.15 -47.08 -9.68
CA ALA A 28 12.92 -45.92 -9.27
C ALA A 28 12.00 -45.09 -8.38
N GLU A 29 12.40 -44.83 -7.14
CA GLU A 29 11.65 -43.93 -6.29
C GLU A 29 11.56 -42.59 -7.02
N ASP A 30 10.33 -42.12 -7.15
CA ASP A 30 10.01 -40.94 -7.94
C ASP A 30 10.66 -39.71 -7.29
N VAL A 31 11.81 -39.30 -7.84
CA VAL A 31 12.60 -38.19 -7.28
C VAL A 31 11.73 -36.93 -7.21
N THR A 32 11.69 -36.32 -6.03
CA THR A 32 11.00 -35.06 -5.73
C THR A 32 12.00 -34.00 -5.35
N ASP A 33 11.82 -32.79 -5.86
CA ASP A 33 12.67 -31.62 -5.62
C ASP A 33 12.54 -31.10 -4.18
N TYR A 34 11.34 -31.22 -3.60
CA TYR A 34 11.01 -30.79 -2.24
C TYR A 34 10.23 -31.85 -1.47
N ALA A 35 10.22 -31.73 -0.14
CA ALA A 35 9.28 -32.44 0.73
C ALA A 35 8.57 -31.47 1.69
N ILE A 36 7.28 -31.69 1.92
CA ILE A 36 6.46 -31.03 2.95
C ILE A 36 5.99 -32.10 3.93
N THR A 37 6.25 -31.89 5.23
CA THR A 37 5.76 -32.76 6.31
C THR A 37 4.82 -31.98 7.21
N VAL A 38 3.64 -32.53 7.48
CA VAL A 38 2.61 -31.93 8.35
C VAL A 38 2.52 -32.74 9.65
N ASP A 39 2.44 -32.04 10.79
CA ASP A 39 2.09 -32.63 12.09
C ASP A 39 0.62 -32.28 12.43
N PRO A 40 -0.35 -33.17 12.11
CA PRO A 40 -1.77 -32.96 12.43
C PRO A 40 -2.10 -33.17 13.91
N ALA A 41 -1.17 -33.66 14.74
CA ALA A 41 -1.37 -33.85 16.17
C ALA A 41 -0.95 -32.60 16.98
N ALA A 42 0.05 -31.86 16.50
CA ALA A 42 0.46 -30.59 17.07
C ALA A 42 -0.62 -29.49 16.89
N ARG A 43 -0.68 -28.57 17.85
CA ARG A 43 -1.61 -27.44 17.85
C ARG A 43 -0.86 -26.14 17.58
N GLY A 44 -0.80 -25.71 16.31
CA GLY A 44 -0.25 -24.42 15.93
C GLY A 44 -1.13 -23.24 16.36
N ALA A 45 -0.69 -22.03 16.01
CA ALA A 45 -1.36 -20.77 16.33
C ALA A 45 -2.86 -20.77 15.95
N LYS A 46 -3.71 -20.20 16.79
CA LYS A 46 -5.09 -19.85 16.40
C LYS A 46 -4.98 -18.67 15.43
N ILE A 47 -5.65 -18.77 14.29
CA ILE A 47 -5.82 -17.65 13.38
C ILE A 47 -7.14 -16.97 13.75
N ASP A 48 -7.14 -15.64 13.83
CA ASP A 48 -8.33 -14.85 14.13
C ASP A 48 -9.00 -14.40 12.82
N ASP A 49 -10.34 -14.32 12.80
CA ASP A 49 -11.10 -13.91 11.61
C ASP A 49 -10.75 -12.48 11.14
N THR A 50 -10.14 -11.69 12.03
CA THR A 50 -9.61 -10.35 11.77
C THR A 50 -8.21 -10.33 11.16
N MET A 51 -7.55 -11.49 10.95
CA MET A 51 -6.13 -11.51 10.57
C MET A 51 -5.81 -10.68 9.32
N TYR A 52 -6.70 -10.69 8.32
CA TYR A 52 -6.52 -9.91 7.10
C TYR A 52 -7.64 -8.89 6.93
N GLY A 53 -7.28 -7.67 6.57
CA GLY A 53 -8.23 -6.58 6.34
C GLY A 53 -7.78 -5.68 5.20
N VAL A 54 -8.40 -4.51 5.12
CA VAL A 54 -8.01 -3.47 4.16
C VAL A 54 -7.62 -2.18 4.86
N PHE A 55 -6.60 -1.54 4.33
CA PHE A 55 -6.22 -0.16 4.67
C PHE A 55 -6.96 0.82 3.75
N PHE A 56 -7.43 1.94 4.27
CA PHE A 56 -8.03 3.01 3.48
C PHE A 56 -7.55 4.38 3.95
N GLU A 57 -6.86 5.07 3.05
CA GLU A 57 -6.67 6.52 3.08
C GLU A 57 -7.13 7.13 1.75
N ASP A 58 -7.40 8.44 1.74
CA ASP A 58 -7.67 9.18 0.51
C ASP A 58 -6.34 9.55 -0.19
N ILE A 59 -5.75 8.58 -0.89
CA ILE A 59 -4.59 8.72 -1.79
C ILE A 59 -5.02 8.32 -3.20
N ASN A 60 -4.38 8.81 -4.26
CA ASN A 60 -4.65 8.37 -5.65
C ASN A 60 -6.13 8.47 -6.08
N ARG A 61 -6.88 9.47 -5.55
CA ARG A 61 -8.36 9.63 -5.65
C ARG A 61 -9.19 8.54 -4.97
N ALA A 62 -8.66 7.82 -3.98
CA ALA A 62 -9.36 6.72 -3.32
C ALA A 62 -10.71 7.12 -2.71
N ALA A 63 -10.87 8.34 -2.17
CA ALA A 63 -12.18 8.86 -1.74
C ALA A 63 -12.80 9.77 -2.80
N ASP A 64 -12.39 11.05 -2.86
CA ASP A 64 -12.99 12.07 -3.73
C ASP A 64 -12.57 11.88 -5.20
N GLY A 65 -13.47 11.29 -5.99
CA GLY A 65 -13.22 10.83 -7.36
C GLY A 65 -13.08 9.31 -7.51
N GLY A 66 -13.21 8.56 -6.40
CA GLY A 66 -13.08 7.10 -6.35
C GLY A 66 -14.23 6.44 -5.58
N LEU A 67 -13.96 5.97 -4.36
CA LEU A 67 -14.94 5.23 -3.56
C LEU A 67 -16.15 6.09 -3.17
N TYR A 68 -16.01 7.41 -3.08
CA TYR A 68 -17.14 8.31 -2.88
C TYR A 68 -17.84 8.63 -4.21
N ALA A 69 -19.13 8.34 -4.33
CA ALA A 69 -19.85 8.37 -5.61
C ALA A 69 -20.28 9.76 -6.11
N GLU A 70 -19.75 10.86 -5.56
CA GLU A 70 -20.00 12.20 -6.10
C GLU A 70 -19.30 12.37 -7.45
N LEU A 71 -20.04 12.80 -8.47
CA LEU A 71 -19.49 13.01 -9.81
C LEU A 71 -19.06 14.47 -10.06
N VAL A 72 -19.48 15.42 -9.22
CA VAL A 72 -19.14 16.85 -9.35
C VAL A 72 -17.89 17.18 -8.53
N GLN A 73 -16.76 17.39 -9.21
CA GLN A 73 -15.54 17.86 -8.58
C GLN A 73 -15.69 19.32 -8.11
N ASN A 74 -15.17 19.66 -6.93
CA ASN A 74 -15.25 21.02 -6.34
C ASN A 74 -16.70 21.55 -6.21
N ARG A 75 -17.65 20.69 -5.82
CA ARG A 75 -19.10 20.98 -5.73
C ARG A 75 -19.53 22.23 -4.94
N SER A 76 -18.71 22.69 -4.00
CA SER A 76 -18.99 23.83 -3.10
C SER A 76 -18.04 25.02 -3.36
N PHE A 77 -17.30 25.01 -4.47
CA PHE A 77 -16.35 26.08 -4.84
C PHE A 77 -15.26 26.35 -3.79
N GLU A 78 -14.95 25.34 -2.96
CA GLU A 78 -14.03 25.45 -1.83
C GLU A 78 -12.55 25.34 -2.23
N TYR A 79 -12.22 24.87 -3.44
CA TYR A 79 -10.84 24.63 -3.84
C TYR A 79 -9.97 25.90 -3.78
N SER A 80 -8.75 25.77 -3.29
CA SER A 80 -7.85 26.89 -2.98
C SER A 80 -6.38 26.53 -3.17
N THR A 81 -5.53 27.56 -3.22
CA THR A 81 -4.06 27.41 -3.25
C THR A 81 -3.47 26.73 -2.00
N ALA A 82 -4.26 26.56 -0.94
CA ALA A 82 -3.88 25.75 0.21
C ALA A 82 -4.01 24.24 -0.06
N ASP A 83 -4.89 23.81 -0.96
CA ASP A 83 -5.06 22.40 -1.33
C ASP A 83 -4.03 21.99 -2.41
N ASN A 84 -3.87 22.82 -3.44
CA ASN A 84 -2.88 22.67 -4.50
C ASN A 84 -2.54 24.05 -5.08
N SER A 85 -1.28 24.34 -5.42
CA SER A 85 -0.85 25.68 -5.87
C SER A 85 -1.54 26.16 -7.15
N SER A 86 -2.05 25.26 -7.99
CA SER A 86 -2.81 25.57 -9.21
C SER A 86 -4.30 25.81 -8.97
N TYR A 87 -4.83 25.48 -7.78
CA TYR A 87 -6.27 25.48 -7.53
C TYR A 87 -6.80 26.88 -7.22
N THR A 88 -7.90 27.21 -7.90
CA THR A 88 -8.78 28.35 -7.61
C THR A 88 -10.17 27.85 -7.17
N PRO A 89 -11.04 28.74 -6.63
CA PRO A 89 -12.43 28.37 -6.32
C PRO A 89 -13.24 27.88 -7.54
N LEU A 90 -12.82 28.23 -8.75
CA LEU A 90 -13.40 27.75 -10.02
C LEU A 90 -12.64 26.56 -10.63
N THR A 91 -11.76 25.87 -9.90
CA THR A 91 -11.13 24.63 -10.40
C THR A 91 -12.21 23.61 -10.76
N SER A 92 -12.08 22.96 -11.91
CA SER A 92 -13.10 22.06 -12.49
C SER A 92 -14.40 22.75 -12.93
N TRP A 93 -14.50 24.09 -12.89
CA TRP A 93 -15.66 24.86 -13.32
C TRP A 93 -15.33 25.86 -14.42
N THR A 94 -16.11 25.87 -15.50
CA THR A 94 -16.04 26.90 -16.55
C THR A 94 -17.30 27.77 -16.53
N VAL A 95 -17.12 29.09 -16.42
CA VAL A 95 -18.21 30.08 -16.48
C VAL A 95 -18.38 30.58 -17.91
N SER A 96 -19.62 30.69 -18.36
CA SER A 96 -20.01 31.43 -19.57
C SER A 96 -20.95 32.57 -19.19
N GLY A 97 -20.64 33.79 -19.63
CA GLY A 97 -21.29 35.00 -19.14
C GLY A 97 -20.60 35.53 -17.87
N ALA A 98 -21.39 35.98 -16.89
CA ALA A 98 -20.91 36.52 -15.62
C ALA A 98 -21.08 35.50 -14.48
N GLY A 99 -20.01 35.25 -13.74
CA GLY A 99 -20.04 34.42 -12.53
C GLY A 99 -18.81 34.67 -11.67
N GLN A 100 -19.00 34.73 -10.36
CA GLN A 100 -17.95 35.00 -9.38
C GLN A 100 -18.16 34.16 -8.12
N VAL A 101 -17.13 33.45 -7.66
CA VAL A 101 -17.15 32.83 -6.34
C VAL A 101 -16.81 33.89 -5.29
N VAL A 102 -17.59 33.94 -4.22
CA VAL A 102 -17.44 34.89 -3.11
C VAL A 102 -17.47 34.17 -1.76
N ASN A 103 -16.93 34.83 -0.74
CA ASN A 103 -16.90 34.39 0.65
C ASN A 103 -17.28 35.59 1.52
N ASP A 104 -18.58 35.80 1.69
CA ASP A 104 -19.20 36.89 2.44
C ASP A 104 -20.35 36.34 3.29
N ASP A 105 -21.04 37.20 4.06
CA ASP A 105 -22.09 36.78 4.99
C ASP A 105 -23.38 36.29 4.30
N GLY A 106 -23.39 36.23 2.98
CA GLY A 106 -24.40 35.53 2.18
C GLY A 106 -24.14 34.02 1.99
N ARG A 107 -23.03 33.47 2.51
CA ARG A 107 -22.65 32.04 2.42
C ARG A 107 -23.72 31.09 2.98
N LEU A 108 -23.71 29.84 2.52
CA LEU A 108 -24.66 28.81 2.96
C LEU A 108 -24.43 28.42 4.44
N GLY A 109 -23.17 28.38 4.87
CA GLY A 109 -22.78 28.13 6.25
C GLY A 109 -21.37 28.62 6.56
N GLU A 110 -20.91 28.38 7.78
CA GLU A 110 -19.54 28.74 8.20
C GLU A 110 -18.50 27.64 7.92
N ARG A 111 -18.95 26.47 7.45
CA ARG A 111 -18.08 25.29 7.29
C ARG A 111 -17.65 25.04 5.84
N ASN A 112 -18.58 25.25 4.89
CA ASN A 112 -18.28 25.61 3.51
C ASN A 112 -18.63 27.10 3.34
N ARG A 113 -17.63 27.93 3.10
CA ARG A 113 -17.68 29.39 3.22
C ARG A 113 -17.74 30.10 1.87
N ASN A 114 -17.40 29.41 0.79
CA ASN A 114 -17.48 29.90 -0.58
C ASN A 114 -18.84 29.58 -1.21
N TYR A 115 -19.30 30.43 -2.14
CA TYR A 115 -20.44 30.12 -3.01
C TYR A 115 -20.35 30.91 -4.33
N LEU A 116 -21.02 30.42 -5.37
CA LEU A 116 -21.02 31.06 -6.69
C LEU A 116 -22.20 32.03 -6.83
N LEU A 117 -21.91 33.30 -7.09
CA LEU A 117 -22.85 34.25 -7.68
C LEU A 117 -22.85 34.06 -9.20
N LEU A 118 -23.97 33.64 -9.77
CA LEU A 118 -24.19 33.49 -11.21
C LEU A 118 -25.07 34.63 -11.74
N GLY A 119 -24.59 35.31 -12.78
CA GLY A 119 -25.30 36.43 -13.42
C GLY A 119 -26.51 35.99 -14.24
N ALA A 120 -27.40 36.95 -14.53
CA ALA A 120 -28.52 36.72 -15.44
C ALA A 120 -28.02 36.34 -16.85
N GLY A 121 -28.63 35.31 -17.45
CA GLY A 121 -28.25 34.80 -18.77
C GLY A 121 -26.91 34.06 -18.80
N SER A 122 -26.37 33.68 -17.64
CA SER A 122 -25.05 33.04 -17.51
C SER A 122 -25.17 31.56 -17.12
N SER A 123 -24.09 30.81 -17.29
CA SER A 123 -24.00 29.38 -16.93
C SER A 123 -22.66 28.99 -16.35
N VAL A 124 -22.65 27.95 -15.52
CA VAL A 124 -21.43 27.32 -15.02
C VAL A 124 -21.45 25.83 -15.38
N THR A 125 -20.31 25.30 -15.83
CA THR A 125 -20.17 23.90 -16.29
C THR A 125 -19.09 23.19 -15.51
N ASN A 126 -19.40 22.07 -14.88
CA ASN A 126 -18.43 21.21 -14.19
C ASN A 126 -17.75 20.25 -15.17
N ALA A 127 -16.45 20.06 -14.98
CA ALA A 127 -15.64 19.12 -15.74
C ALA A 127 -15.88 17.65 -15.35
N GLY A 128 -16.36 17.36 -14.13
CA GLY A 128 -16.21 16.04 -13.51
C GLY A 128 -14.83 15.83 -12.91
N TYR A 129 -14.52 14.59 -12.56
CA TYR A 129 -13.18 14.17 -12.14
C TYR A 129 -12.39 13.63 -13.33
N ASN A 130 -11.08 13.85 -13.39
CA ASN A 130 -10.17 13.34 -14.42
C ASN A 130 -10.65 13.68 -15.85
N THR A 131 -11.06 12.69 -16.65
CA THR A 131 -11.60 12.86 -18.02
C THR A 131 -13.02 13.45 -18.05
N GLY A 132 -13.87 13.12 -17.08
CA GLY A 132 -15.24 13.62 -17.06
C GLY A 132 -16.21 13.03 -16.03
N ILE A 133 -17.49 13.36 -16.23
CA ILE A 133 -18.61 12.71 -15.55
C ILE A 133 -18.98 11.46 -16.34
N HIS A 134 -18.71 10.29 -15.77
CA HIS A 134 -19.16 9.03 -16.36
C HIS A 134 -20.65 8.79 -16.11
N VAL A 135 -21.38 8.45 -17.18
CA VAL A 135 -22.76 7.96 -17.14
C VAL A 135 -22.97 6.78 -18.09
N ASP A 136 -23.90 5.91 -17.72
CA ASP A 136 -24.36 4.73 -18.46
C ASP A 136 -25.77 4.96 -19.02
N GLU A 137 -26.02 4.56 -20.27
CA GLU A 137 -27.34 4.61 -20.88
C GLU A 137 -28.42 3.92 -20.00
N GLY A 138 -29.56 4.58 -19.82
CA GLY A 138 -30.70 4.08 -19.05
C GLY A 138 -30.54 4.15 -17.52
N LYS A 139 -29.34 4.40 -16.98
CA LYS A 139 -29.15 4.62 -15.54
C LYS A 139 -29.70 5.99 -15.10
N LYS A 140 -29.90 6.14 -13.79
CA LYS A 140 -30.47 7.34 -13.16
C LYS A 140 -29.44 8.02 -12.27
N TYR A 141 -29.41 9.35 -12.38
CA TYR A 141 -28.50 10.21 -11.65
C TYR A 141 -29.31 11.29 -10.94
N ASP A 142 -29.07 11.47 -9.65
CA ASP A 142 -29.77 12.42 -8.81
C ASP A 142 -28.94 13.69 -8.65
N PHE A 143 -29.45 14.76 -9.24
CA PHE A 143 -28.91 16.10 -9.16
C PHE A 143 -29.47 16.82 -7.93
N SER A 144 -28.61 17.55 -7.22
CA SER A 144 -29.07 18.56 -6.26
C SER A 144 -28.20 19.81 -6.29
N VAL A 145 -28.77 20.92 -5.83
CA VAL A 145 -28.08 22.19 -5.68
C VAL A 145 -28.71 22.96 -4.52
N TRP A 146 -27.90 23.61 -3.70
CA TRP A 146 -28.38 24.66 -2.81
C TRP A 146 -28.39 25.96 -3.60
N ALA A 147 -29.54 26.63 -3.63
CA ALA A 147 -29.70 27.85 -4.41
C ALA A 147 -30.55 28.90 -3.71
N ARG A 148 -30.36 30.16 -4.09
CA ARG A 148 -31.25 31.28 -3.77
C ARG A 148 -31.30 32.31 -4.89
N ALA A 149 -32.43 32.96 -5.07
CA ALA A 149 -32.62 34.04 -6.05
C ALA A 149 -33.69 35.03 -5.55
N GLU A 150 -33.35 36.32 -5.50
CA GLU A 150 -34.24 37.36 -4.96
C GLU A 150 -35.55 37.51 -5.75
N ALA A 151 -35.46 37.54 -7.09
CA ALA A 151 -36.62 37.62 -7.97
C ALA A 151 -37.25 36.25 -8.30
N GLY A 152 -36.68 35.16 -7.79
CA GLY A 152 -36.89 33.81 -8.30
C GLY A 152 -36.27 33.58 -9.69
N THR A 153 -36.01 32.31 -10.04
CA THR A 153 -35.51 31.93 -11.37
C THR A 153 -35.83 30.46 -11.68
N ALA A 154 -35.59 30.02 -12.91
CA ALA A 154 -35.47 28.61 -13.25
C ALA A 154 -34.02 28.32 -13.63
N LEU A 155 -33.41 27.32 -12.98
CA LEU A 155 -32.12 26.79 -13.37
C LEU A 155 -32.33 25.73 -14.46
N ALA A 156 -31.76 25.95 -15.64
CA ALA A 156 -31.66 24.96 -16.69
C ALA A 156 -30.41 24.10 -16.44
N VAL A 157 -30.60 22.82 -16.16
CA VAL A 157 -29.52 21.88 -15.86
C VAL A 157 -29.41 20.86 -16.99
N SER A 158 -28.26 20.80 -17.66
CA SER A 158 -27.97 19.83 -18.73
C SER A 158 -26.78 18.95 -18.38
N LEU A 159 -26.82 17.72 -18.90
CA LEU A 159 -25.70 16.79 -18.92
C LEU A 159 -25.38 16.51 -20.39
N GLN A 160 -24.14 16.73 -20.80
CA GLN A 160 -23.73 16.70 -22.20
C GLN A 160 -22.23 16.38 -22.35
N ASP A 161 -21.83 15.90 -23.52
CA ASP A 161 -20.44 15.77 -23.93
C ASP A 161 -20.22 16.46 -25.29
N ALA A 162 -19.21 16.02 -26.06
CA ALA A 162 -18.91 16.55 -27.39
C ALA A 162 -19.91 16.08 -28.47
N ASP A 163 -20.52 14.91 -28.32
CA ASP A 163 -21.47 14.33 -29.28
C ASP A 163 -22.90 14.81 -29.05
N GLY A 164 -23.24 15.20 -27.82
CA GLY A 164 -24.43 16.01 -27.55
C GLY A 164 -25.01 15.86 -26.14
N ALA A 165 -26.34 15.84 -26.06
CA ALA A 165 -27.05 15.74 -24.79
C ALA A 165 -27.10 14.29 -24.30
N LEU A 166 -26.53 14.05 -23.12
CA LEU A 166 -26.51 12.75 -22.45
C LEU A 166 -27.79 12.46 -21.65
N ALA A 167 -28.64 13.47 -21.43
CA ALA A 167 -29.96 13.31 -20.84
C ALA A 167 -30.87 14.49 -21.20
N THR A 168 -32.19 14.32 -21.06
CA THR A 168 -33.13 15.44 -21.16
C THR A 168 -32.84 16.49 -20.07
N ALA A 169 -32.55 17.73 -20.48
CA ALA A 169 -32.31 18.84 -19.58
C ALA A 169 -33.46 19.05 -18.58
N ARG A 170 -33.12 19.46 -17.35
CA ARG A 170 -34.06 19.70 -16.26
C ARG A 170 -34.23 21.18 -15.98
N GLN A 171 -35.45 21.56 -15.61
CA GLN A 171 -35.78 22.92 -15.17
C GLN A 171 -36.07 22.86 -13.67
N VAL A 172 -35.28 23.59 -12.89
CA VAL A 172 -35.35 23.59 -11.42
C VAL A 172 -35.77 25.00 -10.97
N ALA A 173 -37.02 25.13 -10.52
CA ALA A 173 -37.57 26.41 -10.09
C ALA A 173 -37.03 26.81 -8.71
N VAL A 174 -36.21 27.85 -8.68
CA VAL A 174 -35.67 28.46 -7.46
C VAL A 174 -36.64 29.56 -7.01
N THR A 175 -37.42 29.28 -5.97
CA THR A 175 -38.53 30.13 -5.51
C THR A 175 -38.28 30.77 -4.14
N LYS A 176 -37.04 30.74 -3.65
CA LYS A 176 -36.64 31.25 -2.32
C LYS A 176 -35.52 32.26 -2.47
N SER A 177 -35.64 33.39 -1.76
CA SER A 177 -34.57 34.38 -1.55
C SER A 177 -33.55 33.92 -0.49
N GLY A 178 -33.98 33.09 0.46
CA GLY A 178 -33.08 32.33 1.34
C GLY A 178 -32.61 31.03 0.69
N TRP A 179 -31.48 30.49 1.14
CA TRP A 179 -30.94 29.21 0.69
C TRP A 179 -31.94 28.06 0.90
N ALA A 180 -32.10 27.24 -0.14
CA ALA A 180 -32.83 25.97 -0.07
C ALA A 180 -32.20 24.94 -1.01
N GLN A 181 -32.31 23.66 -0.67
CA GLN A 181 -31.90 22.57 -1.56
C GLN A 181 -33.00 22.28 -2.57
N TYR A 182 -32.63 22.22 -3.86
CA TYR A 182 -33.48 21.79 -4.95
C TYR A 182 -32.91 20.51 -5.58
N LYS A 183 -33.78 19.69 -6.18
CA LYS A 183 -33.41 18.35 -6.70
C LYS A 183 -34.03 18.08 -8.06
N ALA A 184 -33.34 17.27 -8.87
CA ALA A 184 -33.86 16.71 -10.11
C ALA A 184 -33.26 15.31 -10.33
N THR A 185 -33.89 14.49 -11.18
CA THR A 185 -33.33 13.18 -11.56
C THR A 185 -33.13 13.15 -13.08
N PHE A 186 -31.91 12.86 -13.52
CA PHE A 186 -31.62 12.53 -14.92
C PHE A 186 -31.84 11.04 -15.16
N THR A 187 -32.13 10.70 -16.41
CA THR A 187 -32.02 9.33 -16.94
C THR A 187 -31.18 9.47 -18.19
N ALA A 188 -30.03 8.81 -18.22
CA ALA A 188 -29.09 8.97 -19.31
C ALA A 188 -29.62 8.31 -20.59
N THR A 189 -29.39 8.95 -21.72
CA THR A 189 -29.81 8.54 -23.08
C THR A 189 -28.65 8.07 -23.95
N GLY A 190 -27.45 7.96 -23.35
CA GLY A 190 -26.24 7.40 -23.94
C GLY A 190 -25.22 7.14 -22.83
N THR A 191 -24.19 6.36 -23.14
CA THR A 191 -23.04 6.11 -22.25
C THR A 191 -21.88 7.01 -22.64
N SER A 192 -21.22 7.65 -21.67
CA SER A 192 -20.08 8.55 -21.91
C SER A 192 -19.22 8.65 -20.65
N SER A 193 -17.91 8.82 -20.81
CA SER A 193 -16.97 9.13 -19.71
C SER A 193 -16.54 10.59 -19.70
N ASP A 194 -16.82 11.33 -20.78
CA ASP A 194 -16.44 12.74 -20.97
C ASP A 194 -17.60 13.71 -20.70
N GLY A 195 -18.60 13.27 -19.93
CA GLY A 195 -19.77 14.07 -19.59
C GLY A 195 -19.41 15.35 -18.82
N ARG A 196 -20.24 16.38 -18.98
CA ARG A 196 -20.13 17.71 -18.37
C ARG A 196 -21.50 18.14 -17.86
N LEU A 197 -21.55 18.63 -16.62
CA LEU A 197 -22.79 19.10 -15.97
C LEU A 197 -22.86 20.63 -16.03
N THR A 198 -23.81 21.19 -16.77
CA THR A 198 -24.02 22.63 -16.88
C THR A 198 -25.25 23.07 -16.10
N VAL A 199 -25.12 24.14 -15.32
CA VAL A 199 -26.22 24.86 -14.65
C VAL A 199 -26.27 26.29 -15.21
N ALA A 200 -27.38 26.64 -15.87
CA ALA A 200 -27.62 27.95 -16.45
C ALA A 200 -28.83 28.64 -15.80
N SER A 201 -28.84 29.97 -15.74
CA SER A 201 -29.95 30.75 -15.17
C SER A 201 -30.28 31.97 -16.01
N SER A 202 -31.58 32.23 -16.24
CA SER A 202 -32.04 33.43 -16.96
C SER A 202 -31.98 34.71 -16.10
N ALA A 203 -31.97 34.57 -14.78
CA ALA A 203 -31.85 35.67 -13.82
C ALA A 203 -30.67 35.42 -12.85
N ALA A 204 -30.27 36.44 -12.08
CA ALA A 204 -29.19 36.29 -11.11
C ALA A 204 -29.57 35.29 -10.00
N ALA A 205 -28.64 34.41 -9.64
CA ALA A 205 -28.82 33.40 -8.60
C ALA A 205 -27.50 33.15 -7.86
N ALA A 206 -27.59 32.75 -6.59
CA ALA A 206 -26.47 32.19 -5.86
C ALA A 206 -26.60 30.65 -5.84
N LEU A 207 -25.50 29.94 -6.08
CA LEU A 207 -25.40 28.49 -6.15
C LEU A 207 -24.30 28.00 -5.20
N ASP A 208 -24.57 26.90 -4.51
CA ASP A 208 -23.61 26.17 -3.68
C ASP A 208 -23.96 24.68 -3.67
N MET A 209 -23.00 23.82 -3.29
CA MET A 209 -23.19 22.39 -3.11
C MET A 209 -23.92 21.71 -4.29
N VAL A 210 -23.42 21.98 -5.51
CA VAL A 210 -23.93 21.40 -6.76
C VAL A 210 -23.44 19.96 -6.85
N SER A 211 -24.35 18.99 -6.88
CA SER A 211 -24.04 17.57 -6.72
C SER A 211 -24.77 16.73 -7.77
N LEU A 212 -24.12 15.66 -8.23
CA LEU A 212 -24.69 14.65 -9.13
C LEU A 212 -24.22 13.27 -8.68
N PHE A 213 -25.14 12.48 -8.15
CA PHE A 213 -24.88 11.10 -7.69
C PHE A 213 -25.49 10.07 -8.63
N PRO A 214 -24.83 8.94 -8.92
CA PRO A 214 -25.51 7.77 -9.46
C PRO A 214 -26.52 7.24 -8.43
N ARG A 215 -27.67 6.76 -8.86
CA ARG A 215 -28.63 6.09 -7.96
C ARG A 215 -28.24 4.62 -7.68
N ASP A 216 -27.36 4.05 -8.49
CA ASP A 216 -26.83 2.68 -8.34
C ASP A 216 -25.55 2.67 -7.49
N THR A 217 -25.61 3.27 -6.29
CA THR A 217 -24.55 3.20 -5.28
C THR A 217 -24.46 1.81 -4.66
N TYR A 218 -23.35 1.50 -4.00
CA TYR A 218 -23.24 0.29 -3.18
C TYR A 218 -24.40 0.24 -2.17
N ARG A 219 -25.15 -0.86 -2.19
CA ARG A 219 -26.39 -1.10 -1.41
C ARG A 219 -27.52 -0.06 -1.59
N GLY A 220 -27.41 0.84 -2.55
CA GLY A 220 -28.40 1.90 -2.78
C GLY A 220 -28.40 3.00 -1.71
N GLU A 221 -27.31 3.14 -0.95
CA GLU A 221 -27.19 4.15 0.10
C GLU A 221 -27.09 5.58 -0.49
N PRO A 222 -27.86 6.56 0.02
CA PRO A 222 -27.72 7.96 -0.36
C PRO A 222 -26.43 8.55 0.22
N ASN A 223 -25.76 9.45 -0.51
CA ASN A 223 -24.38 9.87 -0.19
C ASN A 223 -23.40 8.67 -0.15
N GLY A 224 -23.76 7.56 -0.80
CA GLY A 224 -23.08 6.28 -0.68
C GLY A 224 -21.86 6.11 -1.57
N LEU A 225 -21.41 4.87 -1.64
CA LEU A 225 -20.14 4.51 -2.25
C LEU A 225 -20.29 4.09 -3.72
N ARG A 226 -19.23 4.30 -4.49
CA ARG A 226 -19.11 3.82 -5.86
C ARG A 226 -19.09 2.29 -5.84
N LYS A 227 -20.02 1.71 -6.60
CA LYS A 227 -20.48 0.33 -6.39
C LYS A 227 -19.44 -0.73 -6.73
N ASP A 228 -18.78 -0.62 -7.87
CA ASP A 228 -17.75 -1.56 -8.34
C ASP A 228 -16.55 -1.62 -7.38
N LEU A 229 -16.09 -0.46 -6.89
CA LEU A 229 -15.01 -0.37 -5.91
C LEU A 229 -15.40 -1.01 -4.57
N ALA A 230 -16.58 -0.68 -4.04
CA ALA A 230 -17.08 -1.28 -2.80
C ALA A 230 -17.33 -2.79 -2.91
N GLU A 231 -17.81 -3.27 -4.07
CA GLU A 231 -17.98 -4.70 -4.36
C GLU A 231 -16.62 -5.44 -4.42
N LYS A 232 -15.55 -4.80 -4.94
CA LYS A 232 -14.19 -5.37 -4.89
C LYS A 232 -13.63 -5.47 -3.48
N ILE A 233 -13.87 -4.48 -2.61
CA ILE A 233 -13.53 -4.58 -1.17
C ILE A 233 -14.31 -5.73 -0.55
N ALA A 234 -15.64 -5.76 -0.72
CA ALA A 234 -16.49 -6.80 -0.14
C ALA A 234 -16.07 -8.21 -0.58
N ALA A 235 -15.63 -8.36 -1.84
CA ALA A 235 -15.16 -9.64 -2.39
C ALA A 235 -13.79 -10.11 -1.87
N LEU A 236 -13.04 -9.28 -1.12
CA LEU A 236 -11.88 -9.73 -0.35
C LEU A 236 -12.28 -10.44 0.95
N HIS A 237 -13.50 -10.22 1.45
CA HIS A 237 -13.96 -10.65 2.79
C HIS A 237 -13.02 -10.16 3.92
N PRO A 238 -12.74 -8.84 4.02
CA PRO A 238 -11.84 -8.32 5.04
C PRO A 238 -12.42 -8.46 6.46
N GLY A 239 -11.59 -8.86 7.41
CA GLY A 239 -11.95 -8.93 8.82
C GLY A 239 -11.93 -7.56 9.53
N PHE A 240 -11.21 -6.57 8.97
CA PHE A 240 -11.21 -5.18 9.45
C PHE A 240 -11.04 -4.16 8.31
N VAL A 241 -11.35 -2.90 8.60
CA VAL A 241 -11.03 -1.73 7.77
C VAL A 241 -10.27 -0.72 8.63
N ARG A 242 -9.00 -0.45 8.29
CA ARG A 242 -8.19 0.65 8.88
C ARG A 242 -8.50 1.94 8.12
N PHE A 243 -8.95 2.99 8.81
CA PHE A 243 -9.36 4.26 8.19
C PHE A 243 -9.16 5.45 9.16
N PRO A 244 -9.12 6.72 8.70
CA PRO A 244 -9.00 7.18 7.32
C PRO A 244 -7.51 7.34 6.97
N GLY A 245 -6.69 6.35 7.34
CA GLY A 245 -5.35 6.48 7.92
C GLY A 245 -4.24 7.01 7.00
N GLY A 246 -3.05 6.43 7.15
CA GLY A 246 -1.85 6.92 6.48
C GLY A 246 -1.55 8.37 6.86
N CYS A 247 -0.96 9.10 5.93
CA CYS A 247 -0.46 10.45 6.18
C CYS A 247 -1.54 11.51 6.49
N LEU A 248 -2.83 11.17 6.35
CA LEU A 248 -3.93 12.11 6.59
C LEU A 248 -4.13 12.45 8.08
N VAL A 249 -3.81 11.52 8.99
CA VAL A 249 -4.04 11.71 10.44
C VAL A 249 -2.89 12.40 11.16
N ASN A 250 -1.69 12.42 10.57
CA ASN A 250 -0.45 12.86 11.20
C ASN A 250 0.26 13.99 10.40
N THR A 251 -0.43 14.75 9.54
CA THR A 251 0.19 15.86 8.80
C THR A 251 -0.56 17.18 8.97
N GLY A 252 0.17 18.29 8.84
CA GLY A 252 -0.38 19.63 8.96
C GLY A 252 -0.59 20.08 10.41
N SER A 253 -1.46 21.07 10.58
CA SER A 253 -1.82 21.68 11.86
C SER A 253 -2.76 20.79 12.67
N MET A 254 -2.66 20.86 14.00
CA MET A 254 -3.53 20.14 14.95
C MET A 254 -4.76 20.97 15.38
N GLU A 255 -4.93 22.16 14.79
CA GLU A 255 -6.04 23.08 15.09
C GLU A 255 -7.42 22.56 14.65
N ASP A 256 -8.48 23.18 15.15
CA ASP A 256 -9.85 22.92 14.68
C ASP A 256 -10.17 23.71 13.38
N TYR A 257 -11.41 23.59 12.89
CA TYR A 257 -11.92 24.44 11.83
C TYR A 257 -12.83 25.52 12.43
N SER A 258 -12.23 26.65 12.83
CA SER A 258 -12.93 27.73 13.52
C SER A 258 -12.42 29.12 13.15
N THR A 259 -13.19 30.16 13.47
CA THR A 259 -12.73 31.56 13.42
C THR A 259 -11.45 31.79 14.22
N ALA A 260 -11.26 31.10 15.35
CA ALA A 260 -10.07 31.23 16.19
C ALA A 260 -8.81 30.65 15.53
N SER A 261 -8.94 29.49 14.87
CA SER A 261 -7.87 28.90 14.05
C SER A 261 -7.51 29.74 12.82
N GLY A 262 -8.42 30.62 12.37
CA GLY A 262 -8.35 31.28 11.06
C GLY A 262 -8.83 30.40 9.89
N TRP A 263 -9.69 29.41 10.16
CA TRP A 263 -10.24 28.46 9.17
C TRP A 263 -9.15 27.69 8.39
N GLN A 264 -8.15 27.16 9.11
CA GLN A 264 -7.01 26.47 8.49
C GLN A 264 -7.44 25.26 7.66
N ARG A 265 -6.86 25.10 6.46
CA ARG A 265 -7.12 23.97 5.56
C ARG A 265 -6.03 22.90 5.58
N LYS A 266 -4.79 23.21 5.99
CA LYS A 266 -3.70 22.22 6.10
C LYS A 266 -3.67 21.66 7.52
N ARG A 267 -4.62 20.80 7.85
CA ARG A 267 -4.79 20.20 9.18
C ARG A 267 -4.80 18.68 9.13
N SER A 268 -4.50 18.04 10.25
CA SER A 268 -4.71 16.60 10.42
C SER A 268 -6.21 16.26 10.38
N TYR A 269 -6.54 15.03 9.99
CA TYR A 269 -7.93 14.60 9.78
C TYR A 269 -8.78 14.66 11.07
N GLN A 270 -9.71 15.61 11.16
CA GLN A 270 -10.59 15.79 12.31
C GLN A 270 -11.93 15.06 12.10
N TRP A 271 -12.17 13.94 12.79
CA TRP A 271 -13.38 13.12 12.56
C TRP A 271 -14.70 13.89 12.71
N LYS A 272 -14.78 14.84 13.66
CA LYS A 272 -15.95 15.68 13.93
C LYS A 272 -16.32 16.60 12.76
N ASP A 273 -15.35 16.94 11.92
CA ASP A 273 -15.56 17.76 10.72
C ASP A 273 -16.23 16.96 9.58
N THR A 274 -16.31 15.63 9.71
CA THR A 274 -16.69 14.67 8.66
C THR A 274 -18.05 14.00 8.86
N ILE A 275 -18.83 14.45 9.84
CA ILE A 275 -20.13 13.89 10.20
C ILE A 275 -21.25 14.93 10.10
N GLY A 276 -22.50 14.46 10.08
CA GLY A 276 -23.67 15.30 9.83
C GLY A 276 -23.89 15.60 8.34
N PRO A 277 -24.77 16.58 8.03
CA PRO A 277 -25.09 16.97 6.65
C PRO A 277 -23.86 17.48 5.90
N VAL A 278 -23.71 17.07 4.65
CA VAL A 278 -22.49 17.30 3.85
C VAL A 278 -22.25 18.79 3.60
N GLU A 279 -23.31 19.58 3.41
CA GLU A 279 -23.21 21.04 3.25
C GLU A 279 -22.73 21.77 4.52
N GLN A 280 -22.61 21.06 5.65
CA GLN A 280 -22.14 21.57 6.94
C GLN A 280 -20.80 20.95 7.37
N ARG A 281 -20.23 20.01 6.58
CA ARG A 281 -18.87 19.52 6.77
C ARG A 281 -17.88 20.60 6.34
N ALA A 282 -16.68 20.59 6.91
CA ALA A 282 -15.60 21.48 6.43
C ALA A 282 -14.83 20.80 5.31
N THR A 283 -14.07 21.56 4.52
CA THR A 283 -13.08 21.01 3.59
C THR A 283 -11.66 21.10 4.14
N ASN A 284 -10.78 20.22 3.68
CA ASN A 284 -9.38 20.14 4.11
C ASN A 284 -8.44 19.94 2.91
N ALA A 285 -7.20 20.34 3.04
CA ALA A 285 -6.15 20.01 2.07
C ALA A 285 -5.72 18.56 2.30
N ASN A 286 -5.73 17.75 1.24
CA ASN A 286 -5.20 16.41 1.26
C ASN A 286 -3.66 16.48 1.22
N PHE A 287 -2.97 15.66 2.03
CA PHE A 287 -1.50 15.54 2.01
C PHE A 287 -0.97 15.23 0.60
N TRP A 288 -1.71 14.41 -0.16
CA TRP A 288 -1.41 13.96 -1.53
C TRP A 288 -1.70 15.03 -2.61
N GLY A 289 -1.81 16.31 -2.24
CA GLY A 289 -1.79 17.43 -3.17
C GLY A 289 -3.12 17.76 -3.86
N TYR A 290 -4.25 17.41 -3.25
CA TYR A 290 -5.60 17.77 -3.69
C TYR A 290 -6.50 18.19 -2.52
N ASN A 291 -7.82 18.30 -2.72
CA ASN A 291 -8.77 18.71 -1.71
C ASN A 291 -9.61 17.53 -1.21
N GLN A 292 -9.87 17.50 0.10
CA GLN A 292 -10.82 16.60 0.74
C GLN A 292 -12.15 17.32 0.98
N SER A 293 -13.23 16.78 0.41
CA SER A 293 -14.60 17.27 0.56
C SER A 293 -15.27 16.81 1.86
N TYR A 294 -14.67 15.81 2.53
CA TYR A 294 -15.26 15.04 3.64
C TYR A 294 -16.67 14.48 3.36
N GLY A 295 -17.05 14.34 2.08
CA GLY A 295 -18.30 13.70 1.68
C GLY A 295 -18.37 12.20 2.06
N LEU A 296 -17.21 11.53 2.01
CA LEU A 296 -16.94 10.24 2.63
C LEU A 296 -16.21 10.50 3.95
N GLY A 297 -16.92 10.35 5.06
CA GLY A 297 -16.44 10.64 6.41
C GLY A 297 -16.54 9.45 7.35
N TYR A 298 -16.29 9.68 8.64
CA TYR A 298 -16.26 8.62 9.65
C TYR A 298 -17.56 7.80 9.72
N TYR A 299 -18.73 8.44 9.58
CA TYR A 299 -20.00 7.71 9.54
C TYR A 299 -20.08 6.76 8.35
N GLU A 300 -19.66 7.21 7.17
CA GLU A 300 -19.67 6.40 5.96
C GLU A 300 -18.64 5.25 6.02
N TYR A 301 -17.47 5.46 6.63
CA TYR A 301 -16.50 4.37 6.90
C TYR A 301 -17.02 3.32 7.90
N PHE A 302 -17.71 3.76 8.96
CA PHE A 302 -18.38 2.84 9.90
C PHE A 302 -19.49 2.03 9.20
N ARG A 303 -20.31 2.68 8.35
CA ARG A 303 -21.34 2.00 7.55
C ARG A 303 -20.74 0.99 6.58
N LEU A 304 -19.65 1.34 5.88
CA LEU A 304 -18.91 0.41 5.01
C LEU A 304 -18.45 -0.83 5.80
N SER A 305 -17.81 -0.62 6.95
CA SER A 305 -17.30 -1.69 7.82
C SER A 305 -18.43 -2.64 8.23
N GLU A 306 -19.54 -2.10 8.75
CA GLU A 306 -20.73 -2.87 9.13
C GLU A 306 -21.35 -3.60 7.92
N ASP A 307 -21.40 -2.95 6.75
CA ASP A 307 -22.01 -3.52 5.56
C ASP A 307 -21.23 -4.74 5.04
N ILE A 308 -19.89 -4.68 5.03
CA ILE A 308 -19.05 -5.82 4.60
C ILE A 308 -18.79 -6.85 5.72
N GLY A 309 -19.24 -6.57 6.95
CA GLY A 309 -19.05 -7.44 8.12
C GLY A 309 -17.67 -7.35 8.77
N ALA A 310 -16.94 -6.27 8.51
CA ALA A 310 -15.60 -6.02 9.03
C ALA A 310 -15.61 -5.21 10.33
N MET A 311 -14.59 -5.41 11.16
CA MET A 311 -14.29 -4.57 12.31
C MET A 311 -13.81 -3.18 11.87
N PRO A 312 -14.43 -2.08 12.32
CA PRO A 312 -13.89 -0.74 12.08
C PRO A 312 -12.65 -0.51 12.95
N LEU A 313 -11.57 0.00 12.35
CA LEU A 313 -10.31 0.37 13.02
C LEU A 313 -9.97 1.83 12.65
N PRO A 314 -10.52 2.81 13.38
CA PRO A 314 -10.19 4.22 13.18
C PRO A 314 -8.79 4.57 13.71
N VAL A 315 -8.10 5.44 12.98
CA VAL A 315 -6.80 6.02 13.34
C VAL A 315 -6.98 7.51 13.67
N VAL A 316 -6.43 7.99 14.81
CA VAL A 316 -6.61 9.37 15.29
C VAL A 316 -5.29 10.14 15.46
N PRO A 317 -5.27 11.48 15.27
CA PRO A 317 -4.06 12.30 15.42
C PRO A 317 -3.44 12.27 16.84
N ALA A 318 -2.12 12.09 16.93
CA ALA A 318 -1.38 12.01 18.19
C ALA A 318 -0.59 13.29 18.56
N LEU A 319 -0.87 14.44 17.93
CA LEU A 319 -0.13 15.71 18.08
C LEU A 319 1.38 15.65 17.76
N VAL A 320 1.82 14.59 17.09
CA VAL A 320 3.12 14.52 16.42
C VAL A 320 2.84 14.33 14.95
N THR A 321 3.59 15.03 14.11
CA THR A 321 3.46 14.90 12.66
C THR A 321 4.50 13.93 12.11
N GLY A 322 4.08 13.03 11.22
CA GLY A 322 4.93 12.09 10.50
C GLY A 322 5.08 12.48 9.03
N CYS A 323 5.23 11.49 8.14
CA CYS A 323 5.28 11.66 6.68
C CYS A 323 6.14 12.84 6.20
N GLY A 324 7.37 12.92 6.72
CA GLY A 324 8.35 13.95 6.36
C GLY A 324 8.18 15.33 7.00
N GLN A 325 7.17 15.55 7.84
CA GLN A 325 7.01 16.81 8.60
C GLN A 325 7.72 16.79 9.95
N ASN A 326 7.68 15.66 10.65
CA ASN A 326 8.48 15.30 11.83
C ASN A 326 8.53 16.40 12.92
N LYS A 327 7.35 16.84 13.40
CA LYS A 327 7.20 17.88 14.46
C LYS A 327 6.23 17.45 15.54
N ALA A 328 6.64 17.58 16.81
CA ALA A 328 5.76 17.41 17.96
C ALA A 328 5.13 18.76 18.37
N VAL A 329 3.79 18.83 18.42
CA VAL A 329 3.04 19.99 18.89
C VAL A 329 2.96 19.97 20.42
N VAL A 330 3.59 20.94 21.08
CA VAL A 330 3.61 21.07 22.55
C VAL A 330 2.53 22.08 22.97
N ASP A 331 1.29 21.61 23.04
CA ASP A 331 0.14 22.39 23.52
C ASP A 331 -0.78 21.49 24.36
N GLU A 332 -0.96 21.84 25.64
CA GLU A 332 -1.76 21.07 26.61
C GLU A 332 -3.27 21.17 26.33
N ALA A 333 -3.75 22.29 25.78
CA ALA A 333 -5.16 22.49 25.47
C ALA A 333 -5.56 21.69 24.22
N LEU A 334 -4.71 21.68 23.18
CA LEU A 334 -4.88 20.82 22.02
C LEU A 334 -4.80 19.35 22.42
N LEU A 335 -3.82 18.94 23.24
CA LEU A 335 -3.69 17.54 23.66
C LEU A 335 -4.97 17.06 24.38
N LYS A 336 -5.48 17.84 25.33
CA LYS A 336 -6.77 17.57 26.00
C LYS A 336 -7.94 17.53 25.02
N ARG A 337 -7.97 18.41 24.01
CA ARG A 337 -9.02 18.41 22.97
C ARG A 337 -9.00 17.12 22.17
N HIS A 338 -7.86 16.71 21.61
CA HIS A 338 -7.76 15.50 20.79
C HIS A 338 -8.03 14.21 21.60
N ILE A 339 -7.60 14.16 22.87
CA ILE A 339 -7.98 13.08 23.79
C ILE A 339 -9.51 13.04 23.97
N GLN A 340 -10.15 14.18 24.24
CA GLN A 340 -11.61 14.24 24.38
C GLN A 340 -12.33 13.91 23.07
N ASP A 341 -11.83 14.38 21.92
CA ASP A 341 -12.35 14.07 20.59
C ASP A 341 -12.28 12.56 20.32
N THR A 342 -11.26 11.87 20.82
CA THR A 342 -11.12 10.41 20.74
C THR A 342 -12.11 9.68 21.67
N LEU A 343 -12.30 10.16 22.90
CA LEU A 343 -13.32 9.61 23.82
C LEU A 343 -14.75 9.83 23.30
N ASP A 344 -14.96 10.91 22.55
CA ASP A 344 -16.21 11.26 21.89
C ASP A 344 -16.46 10.40 20.65
N LEU A 345 -15.41 10.05 19.89
CA LEU A 345 -15.50 9.09 18.77
C LEU A 345 -15.94 7.70 19.27
N ILE A 346 -15.39 7.25 20.39
CA ILE A 346 -15.80 5.97 21.00
C ILE A 346 -17.26 6.06 21.49
N GLU A 347 -17.71 7.20 22.03
CA GLU A 347 -19.13 7.40 22.37
C GLU A 347 -20.03 7.47 21.12
N PHE A 348 -19.55 8.07 20.03
CA PHE A 348 -20.25 8.09 18.74
C PHE A 348 -20.43 6.69 18.19
N ALA A 349 -19.40 5.84 18.25
CA ALA A 349 -19.46 4.47 17.77
C ALA A 349 -20.29 3.55 18.68
N ASN A 350 -20.05 3.58 19.99
CA ASN A 350 -20.56 2.57 20.92
C ASN A 350 -21.66 3.06 21.88
N GLY A 351 -21.79 4.36 22.09
CA GLY A 351 -22.72 4.94 23.06
C GLY A 351 -24.20 4.67 22.73
N PRO A 352 -25.08 4.58 23.74
CA PRO A 352 -26.52 4.46 23.52
C PRO A 352 -27.07 5.71 22.83
N ALA A 353 -28.18 5.60 22.10
CA ALA A 353 -28.81 6.73 21.40
C ALA A 353 -29.26 7.90 22.31
N SER A 354 -29.18 7.72 23.64
CA SER A 354 -29.42 8.74 24.67
C SER A 354 -28.16 9.50 25.11
N SER A 355 -26.95 9.04 24.80
CA SER A 355 -25.70 9.75 25.09
C SER A 355 -25.49 10.93 24.13
N THR A 356 -24.51 11.79 24.39
CA THR A 356 -24.25 12.99 23.59
C THR A 356 -23.97 12.61 22.14
N TRP A 357 -22.98 11.74 21.91
CA TRP A 357 -22.55 11.36 20.56
C TRP A 357 -23.33 10.19 19.97
N GLY A 358 -23.82 9.26 20.80
CA GLY A 358 -24.76 8.22 20.35
C GLY A 358 -26.07 8.81 19.81
N LYS A 359 -26.51 9.96 20.33
CA LYS A 359 -27.64 10.74 19.77
C LYS A 359 -27.32 11.40 18.43
N VAL A 360 -26.07 11.76 18.18
CA VAL A 360 -25.63 12.27 16.85
C VAL A 360 -25.68 11.13 15.83
N ARG A 361 -25.08 9.98 16.14
CA ARG A 361 -25.15 8.76 15.32
C ARG A 361 -26.60 8.37 15.00
N ALA A 362 -27.47 8.36 16.02
CA ALA A 362 -28.90 8.07 15.85
C ALA A 362 -29.63 9.08 14.94
N LYS A 363 -29.31 10.38 15.02
CA LYS A 363 -29.86 11.42 14.12
C LYS A 363 -29.39 11.26 12.67
N MET A 364 -28.20 10.69 12.44
CA MET A 364 -27.69 10.37 11.10
C MET A 364 -28.35 9.11 10.49
N GLY A 365 -29.29 8.48 11.20
CA GLY A 365 -30.05 7.32 10.73
C GLY A 365 -29.68 6.00 11.40
N HIS A 366 -28.62 5.97 12.21
CA HIS A 366 -28.08 4.73 12.78
C HIS A 366 -28.12 4.73 14.32
N ALA A 367 -29.21 4.22 14.89
CA ALA A 367 -29.40 4.22 16.34
C ALA A 367 -28.59 3.15 17.09
N LYS A 368 -28.16 2.07 16.40
CA LYS A 368 -27.44 0.95 17.03
C LYS A 368 -25.94 1.28 17.18
N PRO A 369 -25.22 0.69 18.15
CA PRO A 369 -23.76 0.77 18.18
C PRO A 369 -23.12 0.17 16.91
N PHE A 370 -21.95 0.69 16.52
CA PHE A 370 -21.09 0.09 15.48
C PHE A 370 -20.15 -1.01 16.03
N HIS A 371 -20.13 -1.22 17.35
CA HIS A 371 -19.29 -2.23 18.02
C HIS A 371 -17.78 -2.06 17.75
N LEU A 372 -17.30 -0.81 17.87
CA LEU A 372 -15.88 -0.46 17.85
C LEU A 372 -15.15 -1.18 18.99
N THR A 373 -14.04 -1.84 18.68
CA THR A 373 -13.21 -2.59 19.66
C THR A 373 -11.74 -2.16 19.66
N HIS A 374 -11.24 -1.60 18.56
CA HIS A 374 -9.85 -1.18 18.40
C HIS A 374 -9.81 0.30 18.00
N ILE A 375 -8.76 1.01 18.42
CA ILE A 375 -8.46 2.35 17.94
C ILE A 375 -6.94 2.53 17.89
N GLU A 376 -6.44 3.14 16.83
CA GLU A 376 -5.03 3.44 16.66
C GLU A 376 -4.78 4.93 16.94
N VAL A 377 -3.73 5.23 17.70
CA VAL A 377 -3.37 6.59 18.09
C VAL A 377 -2.02 6.91 17.46
N GLY A 378 -2.02 7.87 16.52
CA GLY A 378 -0.86 8.18 15.68
C GLY A 378 -0.81 7.35 14.39
N ASN A 379 0.16 7.67 13.55
CA ASN A 379 0.57 6.92 12.35
C ASN A 379 2.04 7.25 12.10
N GLU A 380 2.91 6.26 11.95
CA GLU A 380 4.31 6.44 11.49
C GLU A 380 5.11 7.60 12.14
N GLU A 381 5.04 7.75 13.47
CA GLU A 381 5.72 8.87 14.13
C GLU A 381 7.24 8.70 14.21
N ASN A 382 7.97 9.42 13.35
CA ASN A 382 9.44 9.52 13.35
C ASN A 382 10.08 10.12 14.63
N LEU A 383 9.27 10.58 15.59
CA LEU A 383 9.73 11.14 16.87
C LEU A 383 9.23 10.24 18.01
N PRO A 384 9.86 9.06 18.23
CA PRO A 384 9.27 7.99 19.04
C PRO A 384 9.10 8.39 20.51
N ASN A 385 10.00 9.19 21.08
CA ASN A 385 9.89 9.62 22.48
C ASN A 385 8.73 10.62 22.68
N GLU A 386 8.63 11.61 21.79
CA GLU A 386 7.61 12.65 21.79
C GLU A 386 6.22 12.10 21.51
N PHE A 387 6.11 11.16 20.57
CA PHE A 387 4.91 10.40 20.29
C PHE A 387 4.50 9.59 21.51
N PHE A 388 5.41 8.77 22.03
CA PHE A 388 5.08 7.82 23.09
C PHE A 388 4.71 8.50 24.42
N ALA A 389 5.24 9.70 24.69
CA ALA A 389 4.79 10.55 25.78
C ALA A 389 3.28 10.82 25.69
N ARG A 390 2.79 11.24 24.51
CA ARG A 390 1.38 11.56 24.26
C ARG A 390 0.52 10.30 24.16
N PHE A 391 1.01 9.25 23.48
CA PHE A 391 0.32 7.96 23.38
C PHE A 391 -0.10 7.42 24.76
N LYS A 392 0.77 7.53 25.78
CA LYS A 392 0.43 7.14 27.16
C LYS A 392 -0.74 7.92 27.75
N GLU A 393 -0.87 9.22 27.44
CA GLU A 393 -1.99 10.05 27.89
C GLU A 393 -3.31 9.66 27.21
N PHE A 394 -3.29 9.43 25.89
CA PHE A 394 -4.44 8.89 25.15
C PHE A 394 -4.84 7.50 25.68
N ARG A 395 -3.91 6.55 25.78
CA ARG A 395 -4.17 5.19 26.28
C ARG A 395 -4.75 5.21 27.68
N ALA A 396 -4.18 5.99 28.60
CA ALA A 396 -4.68 6.12 29.96
C ALA A 396 -6.11 6.69 30.02
N ALA A 397 -6.40 7.75 29.24
CA ALA A 397 -7.73 8.35 29.18
C ALA A 397 -8.78 7.40 28.57
N ILE A 398 -8.42 6.68 27.50
CA ILE A 398 -9.30 5.69 26.85
C ILE A 398 -9.58 4.53 27.81
N GLN A 399 -8.55 3.90 28.38
CA GLN A 399 -8.71 2.76 29.30
C GLN A 399 -9.50 3.13 30.57
N ALA A 400 -9.40 4.37 31.04
CA ALA A 400 -10.19 4.84 32.19
C ALA A 400 -11.70 4.95 31.92
N LYS A 401 -12.12 5.17 30.67
CA LYS A 401 -13.54 5.34 30.28
C LYS A 401 -14.12 4.13 29.53
N TYR A 402 -13.29 3.45 28.76
CA TYR A 402 -13.63 2.33 27.88
C TYR A 402 -12.55 1.24 27.97
N PRO A 403 -12.46 0.50 29.10
CA PRO A 403 -11.39 -0.48 29.34
C PRO A 403 -11.35 -1.65 28.34
N ASP A 404 -12.45 -1.91 27.64
CA ASP A 404 -12.56 -2.97 26.62
C ASP A 404 -12.06 -2.54 25.23
N ILE A 405 -11.65 -1.27 25.04
CA ILE A 405 -11.07 -0.79 23.79
C ILE A 405 -9.57 -1.08 23.76
N GLN A 406 -9.12 -1.82 22.75
CA GLN A 406 -7.70 -2.03 22.48
C GLN A 406 -7.11 -0.79 21.80
N VAL A 407 -6.11 -0.19 22.43
CA VAL A 407 -5.43 1.02 21.93
C VAL A 407 -4.11 0.60 21.28
N ILE A 408 -4.02 0.77 19.97
CA ILE A 408 -2.87 0.41 19.13
C ILE A 408 -1.89 1.58 19.07
N SER A 409 -0.61 1.30 19.23
CA SER A 409 0.52 2.22 18.97
C SER A 409 1.24 1.81 17.68
N ASN A 410 2.20 2.58 17.18
CA ASN A 410 3.01 2.20 16.00
C ASN A 410 4.52 2.13 16.31
N SER A 411 5.30 1.63 15.35
CA SER A 411 6.76 1.56 15.39
C SER A 411 7.49 2.59 14.51
N GLY A 412 6.81 3.63 14.00
CA GLY A 412 7.34 4.47 12.92
C GLY A 412 7.17 3.84 11.52
N PRO A 413 7.70 4.49 10.46
CA PRO A 413 7.45 4.12 9.04
C PRO A 413 8.32 2.97 8.49
N ASP A 414 9.40 2.59 9.18
CA ASP A 414 10.42 1.67 8.65
C ASP A 414 10.34 0.28 9.30
N ASP A 415 10.80 -0.78 8.61
CA ASP A 415 10.89 -2.14 9.17
C ASP A 415 12.06 -2.37 10.14
N SER A 416 12.96 -1.39 10.29
CA SER A 416 14.21 -1.50 11.04
C SER A 416 14.84 -0.13 11.37
N GLY A 417 15.91 -0.14 12.18
CA GLY A 417 16.71 1.05 12.49
C GLY A 417 16.29 1.77 13.78
N THR A 418 17.01 2.86 14.13
CA THR A 418 16.92 3.49 15.46
C THR A 418 15.49 3.91 15.86
N THR A 419 14.69 4.42 14.92
CA THR A 419 13.29 4.81 15.16
C THR A 419 12.45 3.59 15.55
N PHE A 420 12.48 2.55 14.71
CA PHE A 420 11.78 1.27 14.91
C PHE A 420 12.18 0.61 16.23
N ASP A 421 13.48 0.46 16.47
CA ASP A 421 14.02 -0.17 17.69
C ASP A 421 13.59 0.58 18.96
N THR A 422 13.64 1.92 18.93
CA THR A 422 13.24 2.77 20.06
C THR A 422 11.73 2.67 20.31
N ALA A 423 10.91 2.75 19.27
CA ALA A 423 9.47 2.64 19.37
C ALA A 423 9.03 1.26 19.88
N TRP A 424 9.66 0.18 19.41
CA TRP A 424 9.42 -1.18 19.90
C TRP A 424 9.83 -1.37 21.36
N GLN A 425 10.96 -0.80 21.78
CA GLN A 425 11.40 -0.86 23.17
C GLN A 425 10.39 -0.14 24.10
N LEU A 426 9.98 1.07 23.74
CA LEU A 426 8.97 1.85 24.47
C LEU A 426 7.63 1.08 24.59
N ASN A 427 7.16 0.48 23.49
CA ASN A 427 5.95 -0.33 23.46
C ASN A 427 6.02 -1.57 24.36
N LYS A 428 7.16 -2.27 24.39
CA LYS A 428 7.42 -3.41 25.29
C LYS A 428 7.42 -2.96 26.75
N ASP A 429 8.12 -1.88 27.08
CA ASP A 429 8.24 -1.37 28.45
C ASP A 429 6.89 -0.93 29.04
N ALA A 430 6.02 -0.30 28.24
CA ALA A 430 4.67 0.08 28.66
C ALA A 430 3.63 -1.04 28.50
N LYS A 431 4.03 -2.24 28.05
CA LYS A 431 3.15 -3.40 27.81
C LYS A 431 1.94 -3.00 26.97
N VAL A 432 2.20 -2.43 25.81
CA VAL A 432 1.15 -2.13 24.82
C VAL A 432 0.60 -3.44 24.27
N ASP A 433 -0.71 -3.50 24.05
CA ASP A 433 -1.39 -4.74 23.67
C ASP A 433 -1.08 -5.12 22.21
N MET A 434 -0.91 -4.11 21.34
CA MET A 434 -0.61 -4.27 19.92
C MET A 434 0.15 -3.06 19.37
N VAL A 435 1.13 -3.34 18.49
CA VAL A 435 1.97 -2.35 17.79
C VAL A 435 1.77 -2.52 16.28
N ASP A 436 1.58 -1.41 15.58
CA ASP A 436 1.54 -1.34 14.13
C ASP A 436 2.95 -1.21 13.53
N GLU A 437 3.30 -2.13 12.63
CA GLU A 437 4.49 -2.10 11.78
C GLU A 437 4.09 -1.78 10.33
N HIS A 438 4.86 -0.92 9.67
CA HIS A 438 4.69 -0.58 8.26
C HIS A 438 5.97 -0.92 7.48
N TYR A 439 5.87 -1.39 6.22
CA TYR A 439 7.02 -1.44 5.30
C TYR A 439 6.72 -1.67 3.83
N TYR A 440 7.44 -0.92 2.99
CA TYR A 440 7.41 -0.98 1.53
C TYR A 440 8.76 -1.42 0.99
N ASN A 441 8.93 -2.71 0.71
CA ASN A 441 10.26 -3.34 0.49
C ASN A 441 10.34 -4.10 -0.85
N SER A 442 11.56 -4.47 -1.27
CA SER A 442 11.78 -5.22 -2.52
C SER A 442 11.19 -6.64 -2.49
N PRO A 443 10.80 -7.25 -3.63
CA PRO A 443 10.39 -8.66 -3.69
C PRO A 443 11.42 -9.62 -3.07
N GLN A 444 12.71 -9.32 -3.26
CA GLN A 444 13.83 -10.03 -2.64
C GLN A 444 13.74 -9.99 -1.10
N TRP A 445 13.49 -8.82 -0.50
CA TRP A 445 13.32 -8.68 0.95
C TRP A 445 12.16 -9.53 1.47
N PHE A 446 11.03 -9.61 0.75
CA PHE A 446 9.89 -10.46 1.16
C PHE A 446 10.24 -11.96 1.16
N LEU A 447 11.00 -12.42 0.16
CA LEU A 447 11.52 -13.80 0.13
C LEU A 447 12.56 -14.09 1.23
N GLN A 448 13.37 -13.09 1.59
CA GLN A 448 14.34 -13.18 2.68
C GLN A 448 13.69 -13.08 4.07
N ASN A 449 12.54 -12.41 4.23
CA ASN A 449 11.97 -12.08 5.54
C ASN A 449 10.70 -12.85 5.94
N ASN A 450 10.32 -13.92 5.21
CA ASN A 450 9.23 -14.82 5.63
C ASN A 450 9.37 -15.33 7.08
N ASP A 451 10.57 -15.37 7.66
CA ASP A 451 10.87 -15.79 9.04
C ASP A 451 10.86 -14.65 10.09
N ARG A 452 10.59 -13.40 9.69
CA ARG A 452 10.70 -12.19 10.54
C ARG A 452 10.05 -12.38 11.92
N TYR A 453 8.79 -12.82 11.93
CA TYR A 453 8.01 -12.99 13.15
C TYR A 453 8.28 -14.31 13.90
N ASP A 454 9.04 -15.25 13.32
CA ASP A 454 9.37 -16.53 13.95
C ASP A 454 10.23 -16.34 15.22
N SER A 455 10.94 -15.21 15.35
CA SER A 455 11.78 -14.87 16.50
C SER A 455 11.12 -13.97 17.57
N TYR A 456 9.95 -13.38 17.28
CA TYR A 456 9.33 -12.38 18.15
C TYR A 456 8.89 -12.98 19.51
N ASP A 457 8.83 -12.15 20.55
CA ASP A 457 8.37 -12.59 21.88
C ASP A 457 6.85 -12.81 21.90
N ARG A 458 6.44 -14.07 22.09
CA ARG A 458 5.02 -14.46 22.14
C ARG A 458 4.29 -13.94 23.39
N SER A 459 5.02 -13.52 24.42
CA SER A 459 4.50 -12.89 25.64
C SER A 459 4.47 -11.36 25.59
N GLY A 460 5.09 -10.75 24.58
CA GLY A 460 5.09 -9.31 24.35
C GLY A 460 3.86 -8.79 23.60
N PRO A 461 3.89 -7.50 23.19
CA PRO A 461 2.87 -6.89 22.34
C PRO A 461 2.59 -7.70 21.07
N LYS A 462 1.35 -7.67 20.59
CA LYS A 462 0.97 -8.26 19.30
C LYS A 462 1.31 -7.33 18.14
N VAL A 463 1.42 -7.89 16.94
CA VAL A 463 1.72 -7.14 15.72
C VAL A 463 0.43 -6.91 14.93
N PHE A 464 0.20 -5.65 14.60
CA PHE A 464 -0.55 -5.24 13.42
C PHE A 464 0.49 -4.95 12.32
N LEU A 465 0.28 -5.48 11.12
CA LEU A 465 1.00 -5.07 9.92
C LEU A 465 0.07 -4.17 9.10
N GLY A 466 -0.05 -2.91 9.50
CA GLY A 466 -1.04 -1.95 8.98
C GLY A 466 -0.85 -1.63 7.51
N GLU A 467 0.40 -1.57 7.07
CA GLU A 467 0.77 -1.25 5.69
C GLU A 467 1.94 -2.13 5.20
N TYR A 468 1.72 -2.87 4.12
CA TYR A 468 2.82 -3.52 3.38
C TYR A 468 2.54 -3.64 1.88
N ALA A 469 3.59 -3.53 1.07
CA ALA A 469 3.59 -3.91 -0.35
C ALA A 469 5.02 -4.13 -0.88
N SER A 470 5.17 -4.92 -1.94
CA SER A 470 6.47 -5.26 -2.55
C SER A 470 6.93 -4.31 -3.65
N GLN A 471 6.55 -3.03 -3.59
CA GLN A 471 6.94 -1.95 -4.54
C GLN A 471 6.51 -2.14 -6.02
N GLY A 472 5.73 -3.16 -6.37
CA GLY A 472 5.17 -3.34 -7.72
C GLY A 472 3.89 -4.16 -7.80
N ASN A 473 3.25 -4.19 -8.98
CA ASN A 473 2.04 -4.97 -9.26
C ASN A 473 2.23 -6.12 -10.27
N THR A 474 3.47 -6.53 -10.54
CA THR A 474 3.73 -7.74 -11.34
C THR A 474 3.33 -9.00 -10.58
N PHE A 475 3.27 -10.13 -11.27
CA PHE A 475 2.98 -11.38 -10.58
C PHE A 475 4.13 -11.84 -9.67
N MET A 476 5.38 -11.49 -9.96
CA MET A 476 6.50 -11.72 -9.05
C MET A 476 6.30 -10.97 -7.72
N ASN A 477 5.91 -9.69 -7.77
CA ASN A 477 5.54 -8.91 -6.58
C ASN A 477 4.52 -9.67 -5.71
N ALA A 478 3.40 -10.04 -6.33
CA ALA A 478 2.32 -10.78 -5.69
C ALA A 478 2.75 -12.17 -5.16
N LEU A 479 3.67 -12.88 -5.83
CA LEU A 479 4.21 -14.16 -5.38
C LEU A 479 5.15 -14.02 -4.17
N THR A 480 5.97 -12.97 -4.12
CA THR A 480 6.84 -12.73 -2.95
C THR A 480 6.04 -12.30 -1.72
N GLU A 481 5.00 -11.49 -1.90
CA GLU A 481 3.98 -11.22 -0.88
C GLU A 481 3.28 -12.51 -0.44
N ALA A 482 2.84 -13.37 -1.37
CA ALA A 482 2.24 -14.67 -1.04
C ALA A 482 3.17 -15.52 -0.16
N ALA A 483 4.48 -15.56 -0.47
CA ALA A 483 5.46 -16.29 0.32
C ALA A 483 5.52 -15.75 1.75
N PHE A 484 5.60 -14.42 1.90
CA PHE A 484 5.60 -13.74 3.19
C PHE A 484 4.30 -13.93 3.99
N MET A 485 3.14 -13.94 3.32
CA MET A 485 1.84 -14.25 3.94
C MET A 485 1.81 -15.65 4.60
N THR A 486 2.58 -16.63 4.10
CA THR A 486 2.74 -17.92 4.80
C THR A 486 3.45 -17.77 6.16
N GLY A 487 4.37 -16.81 6.28
CA GLY A 487 5.00 -16.39 7.53
C GLY A 487 4.06 -15.67 8.49
N LEU A 488 3.18 -14.82 7.95
CA LEU A 488 2.12 -14.18 8.73
C LEU A 488 1.18 -15.23 9.36
N GLU A 489 0.66 -16.18 8.57
CA GLU A 489 -0.25 -17.21 9.11
C GLU A 489 0.46 -18.13 10.10
N ARG A 490 1.70 -18.54 9.80
CA ARG A 490 2.52 -19.39 10.69
C ARG A 490 2.69 -18.76 12.09
N ASN A 491 2.76 -17.43 12.15
CA ASN A 491 2.91 -16.64 13.38
C ASN A 491 1.62 -15.89 13.78
N ALA A 492 0.43 -16.43 13.49
CA ALA A 492 -0.85 -15.82 13.86
C ALA A 492 -1.10 -15.71 15.39
N ASP A 493 -0.17 -16.18 16.22
CA ASP A 493 -0.11 -15.95 17.67
C ASP A 493 0.63 -14.65 18.06
N VAL A 494 1.40 -14.09 17.12
CA VAL A 494 2.10 -12.79 17.20
C VAL A 494 1.39 -11.77 16.31
N VAL A 495 1.28 -12.04 15.00
CA VAL A 495 0.61 -11.17 14.03
C VAL A 495 -0.90 -11.40 14.11
N LYS A 496 -1.65 -10.33 14.33
CA LYS A 496 -3.10 -10.38 14.62
C LYS A 496 -3.98 -9.65 13.62
N LEU A 497 -3.39 -8.72 12.89
CA LEU A 497 -4.01 -7.91 11.84
C LEU A 497 -2.94 -7.68 10.76
N ALA A 498 -3.33 -7.66 9.49
CA ALA A 498 -2.45 -7.34 8.36
C ALA A 498 -3.26 -6.76 7.19
N SER A 499 -2.77 -5.68 6.57
CA SER A 499 -3.40 -5.03 5.42
C SER A 499 -2.37 -4.58 4.38
N TYR A 500 -2.63 -4.92 3.12
CA TYR A 500 -1.88 -4.36 1.98
C TYR A 500 -2.21 -2.87 1.84
N ALA A 501 -1.22 -2.06 1.45
CA ALA A 501 -1.38 -0.64 1.21
C ALA A 501 -0.60 -0.15 -0.04
N PRO A 502 -1.07 0.91 -0.74
CA PRO A 502 -2.43 1.47 -0.69
C PRO A 502 -3.48 0.59 -1.38
N LEU A 503 -4.75 0.80 -1.05
CA LEU A 503 -5.86 -0.02 -1.56
C LEU A 503 -6.31 0.34 -2.98
N PHE A 504 -6.20 1.61 -3.38
CA PHE A 504 -6.84 2.13 -4.59
C PHE A 504 -5.92 3.08 -5.36
N ALA A 505 -5.87 2.94 -6.69
CA ALA A 505 -5.35 3.98 -7.58
C ALA A 505 -6.27 4.27 -8.77
N ASN A 506 -6.57 5.55 -8.98
CA ASN A 506 -7.12 6.03 -10.23
C ASN A 506 -5.99 6.19 -11.26
N GLU A 507 -6.07 5.52 -12.42
CA GLU A 507 -4.96 5.50 -13.40
C GLU A 507 -4.62 6.90 -13.96
N ASP A 508 -5.59 7.81 -14.01
CA ASP A 508 -5.42 9.19 -14.48
C ASP A 508 -4.78 10.11 -13.41
N TYR A 509 -4.72 9.68 -12.14
CA TYR A 509 -4.29 10.53 -11.02
C TYR A 509 -3.53 9.74 -9.94
N VAL A 510 -2.32 9.30 -10.25
CA VAL A 510 -1.47 8.49 -9.34
C VAL A 510 -0.36 9.31 -8.69
N GLN A 511 -0.26 9.25 -7.36
CA GLN A 511 0.78 9.85 -6.50
C GLN A 511 1.74 8.78 -5.98
N TRP A 512 1.22 7.59 -5.68
CA TRP A 512 1.96 6.45 -5.16
C TRP A 512 1.64 5.19 -5.95
N ARG A 513 2.58 4.25 -6.02
CA ARG A 513 2.44 2.89 -6.59
C ARG A 513 3.27 1.94 -5.73
N PRO A 514 2.93 0.65 -5.61
CA PRO A 514 1.84 -0.11 -6.26
C PRO A 514 0.52 -0.09 -5.47
N ASP A 515 -0.58 -0.51 -6.10
CA ASP A 515 -1.93 -0.44 -5.50
C ASP A 515 -2.72 -1.73 -5.68
N LEU A 516 -3.66 -2.02 -4.77
CA LEU A 516 -4.40 -3.27 -4.80
C LEU A 516 -5.51 -3.28 -5.87
N ILE A 517 -6.31 -2.22 -5.95
CA ILE A 517 -7.43 -2.09 -6.88
C ILE A 517 -7.19 -0.86 -7.75
N TRP A 518 -7.18 -1.06 -9.06
CA TRP A 518 -7.00 0.01 -10.04
C TRP A 518 -8.34 0.37 -10.68
N PHE A 519 -8.51 1.65 -11.02
CA PHE A 519 -9.75 2.13 -11.60
C PHE A 519 -9.58 3.38 -12.47
N ASN A 520 -10.61 3.69 -13.24
CA ASN A 520 -10.82 4.96 -13.91
C ASN A 520 -12.30 5.36 -13.76
N ASN A 521 -12.78 6.35 -14.51
CA ASN A 521 -14.13 6.86 -14.34
C ASN A 521 -15.26 5.86 -14.66
N HIS A 522 -15.02 4.83 -15.48
CA HIS A 522 -16.04 3.87 -15.94
C HIS A 522 -15.78 2.40 -15.54
N ALA A 523 -14.54 2.04 -15.22
CA ALA A 523 -14.15 0.67 -14.92
C ALA A 523 -13.24 0.56 -13.68
N SER A 524 -13.08 -0.67 -13.20
CA SER A 524 -12.09 -1.03 -12.18
C SER A 524 -11.65 -2.48 -12.30
N TRP A 525 -10.37 -2.75 -12.05
CA TRP A 525 -9.74 -4.07 -12.17
C TRP A 525 -8.87 -4.40 -10.96
N ASN A 526 -8.47 -5.67 -10.90
CA ASN A 526 -7.77 -6.26 -9.77
C ASN A 526 -6.29 -6.39 -10.14
N SER A 527 -5.35 -5.91 -9.32
CA SER A 527 -3.93 -6.17 -9.55
C SER A 527 -3.59 -7.67 -9.36
N ALA A 528 -2.38 -8.08 -9.73
CA ALA A 528 -1.89 -9.43 -9.43
C ALA A 528 -1.90 -9.69 -7.90
N ASN A 529 -1.55 -8.67 -7.12
CA ASN A 529 -1.54 -8.69 -5.66
C ASN A 529 -2.96 -8.86 -5.12
N TYR A 530 -3.98 -8.21 -5.69
CA TYR A 530 -5.39 -8.41 -5.27
C TYR A 530 -5.81 -9.87 -5.37
N GLU A 531 -5.49 -10.55 -6.48
CA GLU A 531 -5.88 -11.96 -6.63
C GLU A 531 -5.16 -12.87 -5.62
N VAL A 532 -3.90 -12.56 -5.26
CA VAL A 532 -3.19 -13.24 -4.16
C VAL A 532 -3.82 -12.96 -2.81
N GLN A 533 -4.00 -11.68 -2.44
CA GLN A 533 -4.62 -11.28 -1.17
C GLN A 533 -5.98 -11.95 -1.01
N LYS A 534 -6.85 -11.84 -2.02
CA LYS A 534 -8.16 -12.50 -2.06
C LYS A 534 -8.08 -14.02 -1.89
N LEU A 535 -7.09 -14.68 -2.50
CA LEU A 535 -6.95 -16.13 -2.38
C LEU A 535 -6.59 -16.54 -0.96
N PHE A 536 -5.69 -15.82 -0.27
CA PHE A 536 -5.41 -16.02 1.15
C PHE A 536 -6.62 -15.68 2.04
N MET A 537 -7.18 -14.48 1.92
CA MET A 537 -8.30 -13.97 2.72
C MET A 537 -9.55 -14.85 2.65
N THR A 538 -9.82 -15.48 1.50
CA THR A 538 -10.96 -16.40 1.34
C THR A 538 -10.64 -17.87 1.71
N ASN A 539 -9.42 -18.17 2.15
CA ASN A 539 -8.97 -19.52 2.50
C ASN A 539 -8.07 -19.59 3.77
N VAL A 540 -8.19 -18.63 4.69
CA VAL A 540 -7.35 -18.53 5.90
C VAL A 540 -7.38 -19.81 6.74
N GLY A 541 -8.56 -20.24 7.20
CA GLY A 541 -8.73 -21.32 8.19
C GLY A 541 -8.59 -20.82 9.64
N ASP A 542 -8.99 -21.64 10.62
CA ASP A 542 -9.11 -21.23 12.03
C ASP A 542 -7.81 -21.42 12.84
N ARG A 543 -6.88 -22.25 12.34
CA ARG A 543 -5.69 -22.69 13.08
C ARG A 543 -4.60 -23.20 12.16
N VAL A 544 -3.35 -22.84 12.45
CA VAL A 544 -2.16 -23.41 11.82
C VAL A 544 -2.00 -24.87 12.23
N VAL A 545 -1.73 -25.73 11.25
CA VAL A 545 -1.26 -27.10 11.46
C VAL A 545 0.26 -27.08 11.24
N PRO A 546 1.07 -27.30 12.29
CA PRO A 546 2.53 -27.23 12.19
C PRO A 546 3.06 -28.11 11.07
N SER A 547 3.96 -27.54 10.28
CA SER A 547 4.41 -28.12 9.03
C SER A 547 5.77 -27.56 8.64
N THR A 548 6.59 -28.39 8.00
CA THR A 548 7.92 -28.04 7.53
C THR A 548 8.04 -28.32 6.03
N ALA A 549 8.86 -27.53 5.35
CA ALA A 549 9.32 -27.81 3.99
C ALA A 549 10.84 -27.99 3.98
N THR A 550 11.36 -28.74 3.02
CA THR A 550 12.80 -28.70 2.69
C THR A 550 13.17 -27.31 2.18
N GLY A 551 14.26 -26.73 2.67
CA GLY A 551 14.75 -25.43 2.21
C GLY A 551 15.24 -25.48 0.76
N THR A 552 15.22 -24.34 0.10
CA THR A 552 15.76 -24.16 -1.25
C THR A 552 17.29 -24.06 -1.17
N PRO A 553 18.06 -24.84 -1.95
CA PRO A 553 19.52 -24.71 -1.98
C PRO A 553 19.94 -23.32 -2.48
N SER A 554 20.47 -22.49 -1.58
CA SER A 554 20.99 -21.16 -1.92
C SER A 554 22.49 -21.22 -2.25
N LEU A 555 22.85 -20.77 -3.44
CA LEU A 555 24.24 -20.56 -3.87
C LEU A 555 24.57 -19.07 -3.77
N LEU A 556 24.98 -18.64 -2.57
CA LEU A 556 25.40 -17.27 -2.31
C LEU A 556 26.77 -16.98 -2.95
N ALA A 557 26.76 -16.33 -4.11
CA ALA A 557 27.97 -15.83 -4.78
C ALA A 557 28.48 -14.53 -4.12
N PRO A 558 29.79 -14.20 -4.21
CA PRO A 558 30.31 -12.90 -3.81
C PRO A 558 29.53 -11.71 -4.41
N ILE A 559 29.58 -10.57 -3.74
CA ILE A 559 29.19 -9.28 -4.34
C ILE A 559 30.18 -9.02 -5.48
N THR A 560 29.63 -8.80 -6.68
CA THR A 560 30.40 -8.38 -7.85
C THR A 560 29.77 -7.14 -8.46
N GLY A 561 30.59 -6.28 -9.05
CA GLY A 561 30.12 -5.17 -9.86
C GLY A 561 31.13 -4.03 -10.00
N ALA A 562 30.82 -3.14 -10.92
CA ALA A 562 31.45 -1.84 -11.09
C ALA A 562 31.15 -0.91 -9.89
N VAL A 563 31.72 0.29 -9.92
CA VAL A 563 31.48 1.35 -8.93
C VAL A 563 30.71 2.51 -9.55
N GLY A 564 30.10 3.36 -8.72
CA GLY A 564 29.32 4.50 -9.18
C GLY A 564 29.26 5.67 -8.21
N LEU A 565 28.83 6.82 -8.72
CA LEU A 565 28.56 8.05 -7.98
C LEU A 565 27.12 8.48 -8.28
N SER A 566 26.40 9.03 -7.30
CA SER A 566 25.02 9.47 -7.50
C SER A 566 24.60 10.52 -6.47
N THR A 567 23.63 11.36 -6.80
CA THR A 567 22.96 12.27 -5.88
C THR A 567 21.45 12.01 -5.86
N TRP A 568 20.77 12.57 -4.85
CA TRP A 568 19.32 12.61 -4.75
C TRP A 568 18.89 13.99 -4.26
N ALA A 569 18.15 14.77 -5.06
CA ALA A 569 17.69 16.13 -4.71
C ALA A 569 18.79 17.06 -4.11
N THR A 570 20.02 16.91 -4.59
CA THR A 570 21.24 17.59 -4.13
C THR A 570 22.29 17.64 -5.23
N THR A 571 23.11 18.70 -5.20
CA THR A 571 24.34 18.80 -6.00
C THR A 571 25.56 18.43 -5.18
N ALA A 572 26.47 17.66 -5.77
CA ALA A 572 27.71 17.24 -5.15
C ALA A 572 28.84 17.23 -6.17
N ALA A 573 30.07 17.45 -5.69
CA ALA A 573 31.28 17.21 -6.47
C ALA A 573 32.04 16.01 -5.90
N TYR A 574 32.64 15.24 -6.79
CA TYR A 574 33.44 14.07 -6.49
C TYR A 574 34.85 14.21 -7.05
N ASP A 575 35.80 13.60 -6.36
CA ASP A 575 37.24 13.78 -6.57
C ASP A 575 38.00 12.54 -6.06
N ASP A 576 39.26 12.37 -6.46
CA ASP A 576 40.16 11.29 -6.01
C ASP A 576 39.52 9.88 -5.98
N VAL A 577 38.80 9.48 -7.03
CA VAL A 577 38.18 8.13 -7.09
C VAL A 577 39.25 7.08 -7.38
N ARG A 578 39.30 6.03 -6.58
CA ARG A 578 40.20 4.89 -6.78
C ARG A 578 39.53 3.58 -6.39
N VAL A 579 39.70 2.55 -7.22
CA VAL A 579 39.33 1.18 -6.91
C VAL A 579 40.57 0.30 -6.94
N THR A 580 40.81 -0.43 -5.86
CA THR A 580 41.97 -1.33 -5.71
C THR A 580 41.48 -2.73 -5.36
N GLY A 581 41.87 -3.75 -6.11
CA GLY A 581 41.57 -5.15 -5.81
C GLY A 581 42.29 -5.62 -4.55
N ALA A 582 41.79 -6.67 -3.89
CA ALA A 582 42.36 -7.21 -2.66
C ALA A 582 43.80 -7.77 -2.82
N ASP A 583 44.27 -7.99 -4.05
CA ASP A 583 45.65 -8.33 -4.39
C ASP A 583 46.59 -7.10 -4.49
N GLY A 584 46.04 -5.89 -4.34
CA GLY A 584 46.74 -4.61 -4.48
C GLY A 584 46.78 -4.06 -5.92
N SER A 585 46.14 -4.72 -6.88
CA SER A 585 46.00 -4.21 -8.25
C SER A 585 45.12 -2.96 -8.30
N THR A 586 45.50 -1.95 -9.07
CA THR A 586 44.64 -0.79 -9.32
C THR A 586 43.66 -1.13 -10.45
N LEU A 587 42.37 -1.12 -10.14
CA LEU A 587 41.28 -1.43 -11.08
C LEU A 587 40.72 -0.15 -11.75
N LEU A 588 40.66 0.95 -10.99
CA LEU A 588 40.25 2.28 -11.47
C LEU A 588 41.04 3.35 -10.72
N THR A 589 41.39 4.44 -11.41
CA THR A 589 41.75 5.72 -10.80
C THR A 589 41.22 6.85 -11.67
N ASP A 590 40.59 7.84 -11.06
CA ASP A 590 40.12 9.06 -11.72
C ASP A 590 40.18 10.23 -10.72
N ASP A 591 41.03 11.20 -11.00
CA ASP A 591 41.16 12.46 -10.24
C ASP A 591 40.43 13.63 -10.92
N PHE A 592 39.68 13.35 -12.00
CA PHE A 592 38.93 14.32 -12.80
C PHE A 592 39.72 15.54 -13.27
N SER A 593 41.06 15.46 -13.31
CA SER A 593 41.93 16.46 -13.94
C SER A 593 41.83 16.45 -15.48
N GLY A 594 41.31 15.36 -16.05
CA GLY A 594 41.03 15.17 -17.47
C GLY A 594 39.53 15.28 -17.81
N ASP A 595 39.07 14.39 -18.71
CA ASP A 595 37.64 14.20 -18.97
C ASP A 595 37.08 12.98 -18.21
N ALA A 596 35.77 12.92 -18.03
CA ALA A 596 35.09 11.82 -17.36
C ALA A 596 34.71 10.66 -18.31
N SER A 597 35.49 10.40 -19.37
CA SER A 597 35.15 9.38 -20.39
C SER A 597 35.10 7.94 -19.87
N GLN A 598 35.65 7.67 -18.68
CA GLN A 598 35.54 6.37 -17.99
C GLN A 598 34.13 6.11 -17.41
N TRP A 599 33.28 7.14 -17.33
CA TRP A 599 32.00 7.10 -16.61
C TRP A 599 30.81 7.07 -17.58
N THR A 600 29.97 6.05 -17.42
CA THR A 600 28.70 5.93 -18.15
C THR A 600 27.57 6.53 -17.33
N HIS A 601 26.87 7.51 -17.89
CA HIS A 601 25.66 8.09 -17.28
C HIS A 601 24.46 7.19 -17.55
N THR A 602 23.84 6.69 -16.50
CA THR A 602 22.71 5.73 -16.55
C THR A 602 21.46 6.22 -15.83
N GLY A 603 21.59 7.29 -15.03
CA GLY A 603 20.52 7.90 -14.26
C GLY A 603 20.04 9.26 -14.77
N GLY A 604 19.31 9.98 -13.92
CA GLY A 604 18.88 11.36 -14.17
C GLY A 604 19.97 12.41 -13.92
N GLY A 605 19.58 13.68 -13.94
CA GLY A 605 20.44 14.82 -13.61
C GLY A 605 21.45 15.22 -14.68
N SER A 606 22.30 16.18 -14.35
CA SER A 606 23.32 16.74 -15.25
C SER A 606 24.69 16.64 -14.59
N TRP A 607 25.66 16.08 -15.32
CA TRP A 607 27.03 15.84 -14.85
C TRP A 607 28.06 16.53 -15.76
N SER A 608 29.10 17.09 -15.15
CA SER A 608 30.22 17.73 -15.88
C SER A 608 31.47 17.81 -15.01
N VAL A 609 32.65 17.76 -15.62
CA VAL A 609 33.90 18.10 -14.91
C VAL A 609 33.98 19.62 -14.76
N GLN A 610 34.18 20.11 -13.53
CA GLN A 610 34.32 21.52 -13.18
C GLN A 610 35.44 21.68 -12.15
N ASP A 611 36.39 22.59 -12.41
CA ASP A 611 37.53 22.89 -11.53
C ASP A 611 38.31 21.64 -11.04
N GLY A 612 38.40 20.61 -11.89
CA GLY A 612 39.07 19.33 -11.58
C GLY A 612 38.23 18.34 -10.77
N GLN A 613 36.92 18.56 -10.61
CA GLN A 613 36.02 17.66 -9.90
C GLN A 613 34.87 17.21 -10.81
N TYR A 614 34.33 16.00 -10.62
CA TYR A 614 33.11 15.59 -11.34
C TYR A 614 31.87 16.01 -10.58
N VAL A 615 31.11 16.94 -11.15
CA VAL A 615 30.03 17.66 -10.48
C VAL A 615 28.68 17.29 -11.05
N GLN A 616 27.78 16.83 -10.19
CA GLN A 616 26.35 16.79 -10.45
C GLN A 616 25.77 18.19 -10.15
N THR A 617 25.09 18.80 -11.12
CA THR A 617 24.65 20.20 -11.06
C THR A 617 23.15 20.42 -10.92
N ASP A 618 22.32 19.38 -11.10
CA ASP A 618 20.86 19.50 -10.99
C ASP A 618 20.39 19.16 -9.55
N VAL A 619 20.13 20.22 -8.78
CA VAL A 619 19.71 20.15 -7.38
C VAL A 619 18.35 19.48 -7.16
N ASN A 620 17.54 19.27 -8.19
CA ASN A 620 16.23 18.61 -8.06
C ASN A 620 16.22 17.18 -8.63
N ALA A 621 17.29 16.75 -9.29
CA ALA A 621 17.34 15.43 -9.91
C ALA A 621 17.53 14.31 -8.88
N GLU A 622 16.90 13.18 -9.15
CA GLU A 622 16.95 11.96 -8.36
C GLU A 622 17.51 10.80 -9.19
N ASN A 623 17.98 9.74 -8.54
CA ASN A 623 18.63 8.58 -9.19
C ASN A 623 19.67 8.98 -10.24
N THR A 624 20.63 9.84 -9.90
CA THR A 624 21.51 10.49 -10.88
C THR A 624 22.76 9.67 -11.25
N MET A 625 22.69 8.34 -11.18
CA MET A 625 23.85 7.46 -11.20
C MET A 625 24.73 7.61 -12.47
N VAL A 626 26.04 7.70 -12.21
CA VAL A 626 27.13 7.45 -13.16
C VAL A 626 27.93 6.25 -12.66
N SER A 627 28.41 5.39 -13.57
CA SER A 627 29.14 4.17 -13.22
C SER A 627 30.40 3.96 -14.06
N ALA A 628 31.44 3.38 -13.46
CA ALA A 628 32.72 3.07 -14.09
C ALA A 628 33.28 1.72 -13.59
N GLY A 629 33.90 0.95 -14.49
CA GLY A 629 34.49 -0.36 -14.19
C GLY A 629 33.76 -1.54 -14.82
N ASP A 630 34.08 -2.76 -14.35
CA ASP A 630 33.60 -4.02 -14.90
C ASP A 630 32.62 -4.74 -13.92
N PRO A 631 31.43 -5.20 -14.38
CA PRO A 631 30.48 -5.94 -13.55
C PRO A 631 31.00 -7.23 -12.88
N SER A 632 32.15 -7.75 -13.32
CA SER A 632 32.81 -8.92 -12.75
C SER A 632 33.76 -8.62 -11.58
N TRP A 633 34.10 -7.35 -11.31
CA TRP A 633 34.96 -6.99 -10.18
C TRP A 633 34.38 -7.45 -8.84
N HIS A 634 35.23 -8.02 -8.00
CA HIS A 634 34.89 -8.50 -6.65
C HIS A 634 36.08 -8.26 -5.73
N ASP A 635 35.88 -8.39 -4.42
CA ASP A 635 36.94 -8.26 -3.40
C ASP A 635 37.83 -7.02 -3.59
N TYR A 636 37.25 -5.81 -3.49
CA TYR A 636 37.94 -4.55 -3.75
C TYR A 636 37.68 -3.48 -2.67
N ASP A 637 38.57 -2.49 -2.63
CA ASP A 637 38.42 -1.24 -1.87
C ASP A 637 38.14 -0.09 -2.85
N LEU A 638 37.04 0.62 -2.64
CA LEU A 638 36.64 1.83 -3.35
C LEU A 638 36.83 3.03 -2.43
N THR A 639 37.70 3.97 -2.80
CA THR A 639 37.86 5.26 -2.13
C THR A 639 37.41 6.40 -3.04
N ALA A 640 36.80 7.43 -2.47
CA ALA A 640 36.45 8.67 -3.17
C ALA A 640 36.38 9.84 -2.19
N LYS A 641 36.52 11.06 -2.69
CA LYS A 641 36.14 12.28 -1.97
C LYS A 641 34.81 12.80 -2.49
N ALA A 642 33.99 13.32 -1.58
CA ALA A 642 32.73 13.96 -1.95
C ALA A 642 32.50 15.26 -1.16
N THR A 643 31.96 16.28 -1.84
CA THR A 643 31.58 17.56 -1.25
C THR A 643 30.14 17.89 -1.63
N LYS A 644 29.22 17.94 -0.66
CA LYS A 644 27.87 18.49 -0.88
C LYS A 644 27.98 19.98 -1.23
N LYS A 645 27.38 20.43 -2.34
CA LYS A 645 27.41 21.84 -2.79
C LYS A 645 26.10 22.58 -2.50
N ALA A 646 24.94 21.95 -2.67
CA ALA A 646 23.62 22.49 -2.32
C ALA A 646 22.56 21.38 -2.22
N GLY A 647 21.32 21.71 -1.85
CA GLY A 647 20.17 20.79 -1.88
C GLY A 647 19.80 20.17 -0.54
N LYS A 648 18.76 19.32 -0.55
CA LYS A 648 18.10 18.80 0.66
C LYS A 648 18.84 17.63 1.28
N GLU A 649 19.43 16.76 0.47
CA GLU A 649 20.11 15.54 0.93
C GLU A 649 21.63 15.67 0.81
N GLY A 650 22.39 14.59 0.99
CA GLY A 650 23.82 14.54 0.73
C GLY A 650 24.15 13.84 -0.58
N PHE A 651 25.06 12.88 -0.53
CA PHE A 651 25.66 12.26 -1.71
C PHE A 651 25.71 10.75 -1.56
N LEU A 652 25.76 10.03 -2.68
CA LEU A 652 25.76 8.59 -2.72
C LEU A 652 27.01 8.05 -3.43
N VAL A 653 27.49 6.90 -2.97
CA VAL A 653 28.54 6.12 -3.63
C VAL A 653 28.02 4.70 -3.84
N ALA A 654 28.07 4.22 -5.07
CA ALA A 654 27.56 2.91 -5.48
C ALA A 654 28.70 1.90 -5.67
N PHE A 655 28.40 0.63 -5.36
CA PHE A 655 29.32 -0.50 -5.42
C PHE A 655 28.55 -1.78 -5.74
N GLY A 656 29.22 -2.81 -6.27
CA GLY A 656 28.53 -3.99 -6.76
C GLY A 656 27.54 -3.68 -7.89
N VAL A 657 27.80 -2.63 -8.69
CA VAL A 657 26.93 -2.19 -9.78
C VAL A 657 27.05 -3.16 -10.94
N LYS A 658 25.99 -3.91 -11.21
CA LYS A 658 25.90 -4.83 -12.37
C LYS A 658 25.17 -4.18 -13.53
N ASP A 659 24.07 -3.51 -13.21
CA ASP A 659 23.18 -2.80 -14.12
C ASP A 659 22.34 -1.78 -13.34
N THR A 660 21.38 -1.13 -14.00
CA THR A 660 20.52 -0.09 -13.41
C THR A 660 19.43 -0.60 -12.46
N GLY A 661 19.22 -1.91 -12.37
CA GLY A 661 18.30 -2.56 -11.42
C GLY A 661 19.02 -3.34 -10.32
N ASN A 662 20.31 -3.65 -10.48
CA ASN A 662 21.09 -4.51 -9.59
C ASN A 662 22.39 -3.83 -9.14
N TYR A 663 22.35 -3.24 -7.94
CA TYR A 663 23.47 -2.53 -7.33
C TYR A 663 23.30 -2.37 -5.81
N TYR A 664 24.37 -1.95 -5.13
CA TYR A 664 24.31 -1.39 -3.79
C TYR A 664 24.72 0.08 -3.84
N TRP A 665 24.16 0.91 -2.98
CA TRP A 665 24.72 2.24 -2.73
C TRP A 665 24.73 2.58 -1.25
N TRP A 666 25.66 3.44 -0.86
CA TRP A 666 25.68 4.09 0.43
C TRP A 666 25.15 5.51 0.25
N ASN A 667 23.95 5.77 0.75
CA ASN A 667 23.32 7.07 0.79
C ASN A 667 23.76 7.82 2.06
N ILE A 668 24.52 8.89 1.90
CA ILE A 668 25.15 9.64 3.00
C ILE A 668 24.46 10.99 3.13
N GLY A 669 23.65 11.17 4.17
CA GLY A 669 22.81 12.36 4.37
C GLY A 669 21.51 12.36 3.57
N GLY A 670 20.88 11.20 3.38
CA GLY A 670 19.53 11.07 2.81
C GLY A 670 18.42 11.56 3.75
N TRP A 671 17.18 11.43 3.30
CA TRP A 671 15.94 11.77 4.05
C TRP A 671 15.96 13.21 4.60
N ASN A 672 16.15 14.20 3.71
CA ASN A 672 16.39 15.61 4.09
C ASN A 672 17.62 15.81 5.02
N ASN A 673 18.68 15.02 4.82
CA ASN A 673 19.94 15.13 5.57
C ASN A 673 19.81 14.84 7.07
N THR A 674 19.03 13.81 7.42
CA THR A 674 18.86 13.33 8.80
C THR A 674 19.35 11.90 9.04
N GLN A 675 19.57 11.13 7.97
CA GLN A 675 19.96 9.72 8.04
C GLN A 675 21.00 9.38 6.97
N SER A 676 21.77 8.32 7.20
CA SER A 676 22.58 7.66 6.17
C SER A 676 22.25 6.17 6.18
N ALA A 677 22.23 5.54 5.01
CA ALA A 677 21.81 4.15 4.85
C ALA A 677 22.57 3.45 3.72
N VAL A 678 22.67 2.13 3.80
CA VAL A 678 23.02 1.29 2.66
C VAL A 678 21.73 0.70 2.11
N GLU A 679 21.49 0.90 0.83
CA GLU A 679 20.36 0.30 0.12
C GLU A 679 20.89 -0.66 -0.94
N GLN A 680 20.16 -1.75 -1.13
CA GLN A 680 20.36 -2.71 -2.21
C GLN A 680 19.19 -2.60 -3.19
N ALA A 681 19.50 -2.51 -4.47
CA ALA A 681 18.55 -2.71 -5.55
C ALA A 681 18.72 -4.14 -6.10
N VAL A 682 17.61 -4.87 -6.22
CA VAL A 682 17.51 -6.17 -6.92
C VAL A 682 16.32 -6.11 -7.86
N ASP A 683 16.58 -6.32 -9.15
CA ASP A 683 15.59 -6.17 -10.24
C ASP A 683 14.79 -4.85 -10.16
N GLY A 684 15.45 -3.77 -9.72
CA GLY A 684 14.89 -2.43 -9.56
C GLY A 684 14.14 -2.17 -8.24
N GLY A 685 13.76 -3.21 -7.49
CA GLY A 685 13.18 -3.07 -6.16
C GLY A 685 14.26 -2.76 -5.11
N LYS A 686 14.01 -1.79 -4.22
CA LYS A 686 15.00 -1.34 -3.22
C LYS A 686 14.66 -1.83 -1.81
N SER A 687 15.70 -2.13 -1.03
CA SER A 687 15.59 -2.47 0.39
C SER A 687 16.81 -1.97 1.16
N THR A 688 16.59 -1.48 2.38
CA THR A 688 17.66 -1.00 3.27
C THR A 688 18.34 -2.17 3.99
N LEU A 689 19.68 -2.21 3.97
CA LEU A 689 20.49 -3.23 4.65
C LEU A 689 20.93 -2.78 6.04
N ILE A 690 21.42 -1.55 6.16
CA ILE A 690 21.76 -0.89 7.44
C ILE A 690 21.46 0.61 7.34
N SER A 691 21.02 1.23 8.44
CA SER A 691 20.81 2.68 8.50
C SER A 691 21.19 3.26 9.86
N LYS A 692 21.60 4.53 9.88
CA LYS A 692 21.98 5.28 11.08
C LYS A 692 21.59 6.76 10.93
N ALA A 693 21.12 7.38 12.00
CA ALA A 693 20.94 8.84 12.03
C ALA A 693 22.29 9.55 11.79
N GLY A 694 22.28 10.63 10.99
CA GLY A 694 23.49 11.35 10.61
C GLY A 694 23.25 12.34 9.46
N SER A 695 24.15 13.31 9.32
CA SER A 695 24.01 14.41 8.35
C SER A 695 25.38 14.84 7.81
N VAL A 696 25.41 15.40 6.60
CA VAL A 696 26.60 16.04 6.01
C VAL A 696 26.45 17.56 5.90
N GLU A 697 27.53 18.26 6.19
CA GLU A 697 27.68 19.71 6.02
C GLU A 697 27.92 20.10 4.56
N THR A 698 27.18 21.11 4.08
CA THR A 698 27.42 21.73 2.77
C THR A 698 28.78 22.44 2.73
N GLY A 699 29.56 22.21 1.68
CA GLY A 699 30.88 22.82 1.47
C GLY A 699 32.04 22.07 2.13
N ARG A 700 31.76 21.11 3.02
CA ARG A 700 32.77 20.22 3.60
C ARG A 700 33.04 19.03 2.67
N THR A 701 34.31 18.69 2.47
CA THR A 701 34.73 17.45 1.80
C THR A 701 34.84 16.33 2.82
N TYR A 702 34.42 15.13 2.41
CA TYR A 702 34.46 13.90 3.18
C TYR A 702 35.32 12.87 2.44
N ASP A 703 36.13 12.13 3.17
CA ASP A 703 36.85 10.96 2.64
C ASP A 703 35.97 9.71 2.82
N ILE A 704 35.68 8.99 1.74
CA ILE A 704 34.80 7.80 1.70
C ILE A 704 35.65 6.59 1.36
N ASP A 705 35.49 5.48 2.09
CA ASP A 705 36.15 4.19 1.83
C ASP A 705 35.15 3.03 2.03
N VAL A 706 34.97 2.23 0.98
CA VAL A 706 34.04 1.09 0.89
C VAL A 706 34.83 -0.18 0.58
N LYS A 707 34.84 -1.14 1.53
CA LYS A 707 35.58 -2.40 1.41
C LYS A 707 34.62 -3.54 1.20
N VAL A 708 34.65 -4.14 0.02
CA VAL A 708 33.86 -5.33 -0.32
C VAL A 708 34.76 -6.55 -0.19
N ARG A 709 34.36 -7.56 0.60
CA ARG A 709 35.06 -8.85 0.72
C ARG A 709 34.06 -10.01 0.75
N GLY A 710 34.01 -10.81 -0.30
CA GLY A 710 32.95 -11.81 -0.49
C GLY A 710 31.57 -11.16 -0.50
N ARG A 711 30.78 -11.37 0.56
CA ARG A 711 29.47 -10.71 0.79
C ARG A 711 29.45 -9.79 2.03
N GLN A 712 30.60 -9.64 2.70
CA GLN A 712 30.84 -8.70 3.79
C GLN A 712 31.27 -7.36 3.20
N VAL A 713 30.66 -6.28 3.68
CA VAL A 713 31.02 -4.90 3.34
C VAL A 713 31.33 -4.13 4.61
N THR A 714 32.35 -3.28 4.58
CA THR A 714 32.69 -2.35 5.67
C THR A 714 32.93 -0.95 5.11
N LEU A 715 32.38 0.05 5.78
CA LEU A 715 32.23 1.42 5.31
C LEU A 715 32.92 2.38 6.27
N TYR A 716 33.72 3.29 5.74
CA TYR A 716 34.41 4.33 6.51
C TYR A 716 34.09 5.71 5.97
N LEU A 717 33.84 6.66 6.88
CA LEU A 717 33.68 8.08 6.59
C LEU A 717 34.73 8.84 7.40
N ASP A 718 35.54 9.68 6.75
CA ASP A 718 36.67 10.40 7.35
C ASP A 718 37.63 9.48 8.13
N GLY A 719 37.83 8.26 7.63
CA GLY A 719 38.67 7.22 8.24
C GLY A 719 38.08 6.54 9.49
N GLN A 720 36.87 6.91 9.93
CA GLN A 720 36.15 6.23 11.01
C GLN A 720 35.17 5.20 10.44
N GLU A 721 35.09 4.02 11.06
CA GLU A 721 34.13 3.00 10.62
C GLU A 721 32.70 3.50 10.86
N TRP A 722 31.98 3.75 9.77
CA TRP A 722 30.58 4.15 9.81
C TRP A 722 29.67 2.95 10.02
N GLY A 723 29.97 1.80 9.40
CA GLY A 723 29.16 0.60 9.53
C GLY A 723 29.70 -0.60 8.75
N SER A 724 29.12 -1.77 9.02
CA SER A 724 29.53 -3.04 8.43
C SER A 724 28.34 -3.98 8.35
N PHE A 725 28.20 -4.75 7.28
CA PHE A 725 27.12 -5.72 7.07
C PHE A 725 27.56 -6.90 6.21
N THR A 726 26.97 -8.07 6.43
CA THR A 726 27.01 -9.18 5.48
C THR A 726 25.62 -9.34 4.88
N ASP A 727 25.54 -9.31 3.55
CA ASP A 727 24.32 -9.70 2.82
C ASP A 727 24.35 -11.22 2.60
N ASP A 728 23.98 -12.05 3.58
CA ASP A 728 23.96 -13.52 3.43
C ASP A 728 22.59 -14.15 3.67
N LYS A 729 21.54 -13.35 3.86
CA LYS A 729 20.18 -13.87 4.10
C LYS A 729 19.65 -14.56 2.83
N PRO A 730 19.34 -15.87 2.86
CA PRO A 730 18.88 -16.58 1.67
C PRO A 730 17.46 -16.13 1.30
N ALA A 731 17.25 -15.74 0.04
CA ALA A 731 15.90 -15.65 -0.51
C ALA A 731 15.35 -17.04 -0.74
N GLU A 732 14.13 -17.28 -0.31
CA GLU A 732 13.53 -18.60 -0.30
C GLU A 732 12.20 -18.63 -1.08
N PRO A 733 12.25 -18.92 -2.39
CA PRO A 733 11.10 -18.85 -3.29
C PRO A 733 10.11 -20.02 -3.14
N PHE A 734 10.47 -21.08 -2.41
CA PHE A 734 9.56 -22.18 -2.06
C PHE A 734 9.11 -22.06 -0.59
N ARG A 735 7.83 -21.77 -0.39
CA ARG A 735 7.22 -21.55 0.93
C ARG A 735 5.86 -22.20 1.07
N GLN A 736 5.49 -22.53 2.30
CA GLN A 736 4.24 -23.20 2.60
C GLN A 736 3.68 -22.79 3.97
N VAL A 737 2.37 -22.89 4.10
CA VAL A 737 1.71 -23.01 5.41
C VAL A 737 0.52 -23.97 5.27
N VAL A 738 0.28 -24.78 6.30
CA VAL A 738 -0.92 -25.61 6.39
C VAL A 738 -1.85 -25.07 7.47
N THR A 739 -3.12 -24.93 7.15
CA THR A 739 -4.16 -24.53 8.11
C THR A 739 -5.33 -25.51 8.12
N HIS A 740 -6.11 -25.50 9.20
CA HIS A 740 -7.33 -26.28 9.33
C HIS A 740 -8.54 -25.35 9.43
N ASP A 741 -9.46 -25.48 8.48
CA ASP A 741 -10.76 -24.82 8.48
C ASP A 741 -11.77 -25.70 9.24
N LYS A 742 -12.19 -25.25 10.41
CA LYS A 742 -13.11 -25.94 11.32
C LYS A 742 -14.54 -25.98 10.80
N LYS A 743 -14.96 -24.99 10.00
CA LYS A 743 -16.30 -24.91 9.42
C LYS A 743 -16.48 -25.95 8.32
N THR A 744 -15.44 -26.23 7.54
CA THR A 744 -15.45 -27.21 6.45
C THR A 744 -14.76 -28.53 6.79
N GLY A 745 -14.00 -28.63 7.88
CA GLY A 745 -13.17 -29.80 8.20
C GLY A 745 -12.12 -30.09 7.12
N ASP A 746 -11.69 -29.05 6.40
CA ASP A 746 -10.64 -29.15 5.39
C ASP A 746 -9.28 -28.85 6.05
N LEU A 747 -8.28 -29.66 5.73
CA LEU A 747 -6.88 -29.27 5.79
C LEU A 747 -6.55 -28.49 4.51
N ILE A 748 -6.01 -27.28 4.64
CA ILE A 748 -5.65 -26.40 3.53
C ILE A 748 -4.13 -26.34 3.45
N VAL A 749 -3.53 -26.99 2.46
CA VAL A 749 -2.09 -26.90 2.19
C VAL A 749 -1.88 -25.78 1.18
N LYS A 750 -1.24 -24.69 1.60
CA LYS A 750 -0.95 -23.50 0.79
C LYS A 750 0.54 -23.54 0.45
N VAL A 751 0.86 -23.51 -0.84
CA VAL A 751 2.25 -23.56 -1.32
C VAL A 751 2.48 -22.45 -2.33
N VAL A 752 3.59 -21.75 -2.15
CA VAL A 752 4.11 -20.72 -3.05
C VAL A 752 5.39 -21.26 -3.66
N ASN A 753 5.48 -21.16 -4.98
CA ASN A 753 6.64 -21.49 -5.78
C ASN A 753 6.98 -20.29 -6.69
N ALA A 754 7.74 -19.33 -6.16
CA ALA A 754 8.23 -18.15 -6.87
C ALA A 754 9.47 -18.46 -7.74
N GLN A 755 9.57 -19.70 -8.25
CA GLN A 755 10.68 -20.16 -9.08
C GLN A 755 10.25 -20.31 -10.54
N ASN A 756 11.19 -20.06 -11.45
CA ASN A 756 11.00 -20.30 -12.89
C ASN A 756 10.94 -21.79 -13.29
N ALA A 757 10.94 -22.71 -12.33
CA ALA A 757 10.79 -24.15 -12.53
C ALA A 757 9.61 -24.69 -11.71
N ALA A 758 8.94 -25.72 -12.24
CA ALA A 758 7.91 -26.43 -11.49
C ALA A 758 8.56 -27.29 -10.39
N ALA A 759 7.98 -27.28 -9.19
CA ALA A 759 8.48 -28.01 -8.03
C ALA A 759 7.65 -29.30 -7.84
N ARG A 760 8.26 -30.47 -8.05
CA ARG A 760 7.65 -31.76 -7.70
C ARG A 760 7.90 -32.04 -6.22
N THR A 761 6.85 -32.04 -5.43
CA THR A 761 6.94 -32.09 -3.97
C THR A 761 6.33 -33.37 -3.41
N ALA A 762 7.05 -34.07 -2.54
CA ALA A 762 6.49 -35.11 -1.67
C ALA A 762 5.72 -34.45 -0.52
N ILE A 763 4.47 -34.85 -0.28
CA ILE A 763 3.62 -34.31 0.79
C ILE A 763 3.24 -35.45 1.73
N ASP A 764 3.68 -35.35 2.98
CA ASP A 764 3.33 -36.25 4.08
C ASP A 764 2.37 -35.53 5.04
N LEU A 765 1.14 -36.03 5.14
CA LEU A 765 0.09 -35.45 5.99
C LEU A 765 0.15 -35.96 7.44
N GLY A 766 1.26 -36.58 7.88
CA GLY A 766 1.48 -37.01 9.26
C GLY A 766 0.48 -38.06 9.75
N GLY A 767 -0.05 -38.87 8.83
CA GLY A 767 -1.08 -39.88 9.13
C GLY A 767 -2.51 -39.33 9.25
N ALA A 768 -2.77 -38.07 8.88
CA ALA A 768 -4.13 -37.53 8.83
C ALA A 768 -5.06 -38.37 7.94
N LYS A 769 -6.27 -38.67 8.43
CA LYS A 769 -7.31 -39.34 7.64
C LYS A 769 -7.97 -38.34 6.70
N VAL A 770 -7.85 -38.57 5.40
CA VAL A 770 -8.27 -37.62 4.37
C VAL A 770 -9.08 -38.28 3.26
N ALA A 771 -9.86 -37.47 2.54
CA ALA A 771 -10.47 -37.86 1.27
C ALA A 771 -9.41 -38.00 0.17
N SER A 772 -9.65 -38.89 -0.79
CA SER A 772 -8.73 -39.18 -1.90
C SER A 772 -8.68 -38.12 -3.01
N ARG A 773 -9.42 -37.02 -2.84
CA ARG A 773 -9.59 -35.92 -3.79
C ARG A 773 -9.44 -34.58 -3.07
N ALA A 774 -8.53 -33.73 -3.56
CA ALA A 774 -8.43 -32.32 -3.17
C ALA A 774 -9.22 -31.43 -4.14
N ARG A 775 -9.73 -30.31 -3.63
CA ARG A 775 -10.08 -29.15 -4.47
C ARG A 775 -8.84 -28.27 -4.56
N VAL A 776 -8.51 -27.82 -5.76
CA VAL A 776 -7.28 -27.06 -6.04
C VAL A 776 -7.67 -25.70 -6.58
N THR A 777 -7.05 -24.64 -6.04
CA THR A 777 -7.05 -23.32 -6.68
C THR A 777 -5.61 -22.89 -6.88
N THR A 778 -5.24 -22.51 -8.10
CA THR A 778 -3.89 -22.07 -8.46
C THR A 778 -3.93 -20.73 -9.19
N LEU A 779 -3.10 -19.80 -8.76
CA LEU A 779 -2.66 -18.65 -9.55
C LEU A 779 -1.30 -19.02 -10.16
N ALA A 780 -1.15 -18.90 -11.48
CA ALA A 780 0.11 -19.11 -12.18
C ALA A 780 0.15 -18.26 -13.46
N ALA A 781 1.26 -17.55 -13.68
CA ALA A 781 1.49 -16.67 -14.84
C ALA A 781 3.01 -16.44 -15.01
N GLY A 782 3.41 -15.70 -16.05
CA GLY A 782 4.78 -15.19 -16.14
C GLY A 782 5.09 -14.21 -14.99
N PRO A 783 6.36 -14.08 -14.56
CA PRO A 783 6.71 -13.24 -13.41
C PRO A 783 6.34 -11.77 -13.64
N ASP A 784 6.55 -11.26 -14.85
CA ASP A 784 6.26 -9.86 -15.23
C ASP A 784 4.77 -9.61 -15.56
N ALA A 785 3.90 -10.62 -15.42
CA ALA A 785 2.50 -10.50 -15.79
C ALA A 785 1.76 -9.50 -14.89
N VAL A 786 1.02 -8.59 -15.52
CA VAL A 786 0.17 -7.60 -14.85
C VAL A 786 -1.27 -7.73 -15.33
N ASN A 787 -2.21 -7.27 -14.50
CA ASN A 787 -3.61 -7.09 -14.88
C ASN A 787 -3.86 -5.60 -15.21
N SER A 788 -4.69 -5.34 -16.22
CA SER A 788 -5.16 -4.02 -16.65
C SER A 788 -6.69 -4.03 -16.82
N GLU A 789 -7.31 -2.90 -17.18
CA GLU A 789 -8.73 -2.84 -17.53
C GLU A 789 -9.10 -3.90 -18.59
N THR A 790 -8.23 -4.10 -19.59
CA THR A 790 -8.49 -4.90 -20.78
C THR A 790 -7.83 -6.28 -20.78
N SER A 791 -7.02 -6.61 -19.77
CA SER A 791 -6.29 -7.87 -19.67
C SER A 791 -6.25 -8.39 -18.24
N THR A 792 -6.67 -9.65 -18.03
CA THR A 792 -6.56 -10.34 -16.74
C THR A 792 -5.64 -11.55 -16.88
N ALA A 793 -4.34 -11.30 -17.02
CA ALA A 793 -3.31 -12.32 -17.18
C ALA A 793 -3.11 -13.18 -15.91
N VAL A 794 -3.37 -12.60 -14.74
CA VAL A 794 -3.29 -13.25 -13.43
C VAL A 794 -4.72 -13.47 -12.92
N ALA A 795 -5.19 -14.72 -12.92
CA ALA A 795 -6.53 -15.10 -12.47
C ALA A 795 -6.54 -16.52 -11.85
N PRO A 796 -7.37 -16.78 -10.80
CA PRO A 796 -7.34 -18.05 -10.09
C PRO A 796 -8.04 -19.18 -10.86
N VAL A 797 -7.28 -20.22 -11.21
CA VAL A 797 -7.79 -21.42 -11.89
C VAL A 797 -8.19 -22.48 -10.86
N LYS A 798 -9.43 -22.96 -10.95
CA LYS A 798 -9.97 -24.03 -10.07
C LYS A 798 -9.90 -25.38 -10.76
N SER A 799 -9.43 -26.41 -10.06
CA SER A 799 -9.37 -27.78 -10.53
C SER A 799 -9.53 -28.79 -9.38
N THR A 800 -9.32 -30.08 -9.65
CA THR A 800 -9.32 -31.15 -8.64
C THR A 800 -8.14 -32.07 -8.84
N PHE A 801 -7.54 -32.53 -7.75
CA PHE A 801 -6.46 -33.51 -7.76
C PHE A 801 -6.96 -34.82 -7.12
N ASP A 802 -6.90 -35.91 -7.88
CA ASP A 802 -7.18 -37.27 -7.41
C ASP A 802 -5.87 -37.99 -7.08
N GLY A 803 -5.89 -38.85 -6.06
CA GLY A 803 -4.69 -39.55 -5.56
C GLY A 803 -4.13 -38.99 -4.26
N VAL A 804 -4.88 -38.13 -3.56
CA VAL A 804 -4.55 -37.73 -2.19
C VAL A 804 -4.56 -38.95 -1.27
N ALA A 805 -3.52 -39.10 -0.47
CA ALA A 805 -3.40 -40.13 0.56
C ALA A 805 -2.64 -39.56 1.77
N GLY A 806 -2.35 -40.38 2.78
CA GLY A 806 -1.52 -39.96 3.92
C GLY A 806 -0.12 -39.49 3.50
N LYS A 807 0.41 -40.04 2.38
CA LYS A 807 1.56 -39.51 1.65
C LYS A 807 1.26 -39.53 0.15
N PHE A 808 1.61 -38.48 -0.57
CA PHE A 808 1.42 -38.36 -2.03
C PHE A 808 2.44 -37.38 -2.62
N SER A 809 2.49 -37.24 -3.94
CA SER A 809 3.28 -36.22 -4.62
C SER A 809 2.38 -35.26 -5.38
N TYR A 810 2.77 -33.99 -5.44
CA TYR A 810 2.10 -32.96 -6.25
C TYR A 810 3.15 -32.09 -6.95
N THR A 811 2.88 -31.66 -8.17
CA THR A 811 3.77 -30.74 -8.91
C THR A 811 3.17 -29.34 -8.89
N PHE A 812 3.80 -28.44 -8.14
CA PHE A 812 3.45 -27.02 -8.12
C PHE A 812 4.05 -26.33 -9.37
N PRO A 813 3.26 -25.64 -10.20
CA PRO A 813 3.80 -24.97 -11.39
C PRO A 813 4.89 -23.95 -11.07
N ALA A 814 5.76 -23.68 -12.04
CA ALA A 814 6.65 -22.52 -12.01
C ALA A 814 5.83 -21.24 -11.81
N ASN A 815 6.37 -20.29 -11.04
CA ASN A 815 5.73 -19.01 -10.69
C ASN A 815 4.25 -19.23 -10.34
N SER A 816 3.98 -19.79 -9.15
CA SER A 816 2.60 -20.06 -8.75
C SER A 816 2.36 -19.99 -7.25
N VAL A 817 1.11 -19.74 -6.88
CA VAL A 817 0.58 -20.04 -5.55
C VAL A 817 -0.62 -20.98 -5.68
N THR A 818 -0.61 -22.05 -4.91
CA THR A 818 -1.58 -23.15 -4.99
C THR A 818 -2.14 -23.50 -3.62
N PHE A 819 -3.46 -23.63 -3.55
CA PHE A 819 -4.22 -24.00 -2.38
C PHE A 819 -4.86 -25.37 -2.60
N LEU A 820 -4.36 -26.40 -1.90
CA LEU A 820 -4.94 -27.75 -1.89
C LEU A 820 -5.89 -27.88 -0.67
N ARG A 821 -7.20 -27.85 -0.91
CA ARG A 821 -8.21 -28.09 0.13
C ARG A 821 -8.57 -29.57 0.19
N ILE A 822 -8.13 -30.21 1.27
CA ILE A 822 -8.20 -31.66 1.50
C ILE A 822 -9.17 -31.94 2.65
N ARG A 823 -10.32 -32.54 2.36
CA ARG A 823 -11.34 -32.85 3.38
C ARG A 823 -10.84 -33.96 4.32
N GLN A 824 -10.85 -33.71 5.64
CA GLN A 824 -10.55 -34.74 6.64
C GLN A 824 -11.74 -35.72 6.84
N ARG A 825 -11.46 -36.93 7.30
CA ARG A 825 -12.40 -38.07 7.46
C ARG A 825 -12.49 -38.60 8.88
#